data_AF-A0A9E5RFF4-F1
#
_entry.id   AF-A0A9E5RFF4-F1
#
_cell.length_a   1.000
_cell.length_b   1.000
_cell.length_c   1.000
_cell.angle_alpha   90.00
_cell.angle_beta   90.00
_cell.angle_gamma   90.00
#
_symmetry.space_group_name_H-M   'P 1'
#
loop_
_entity.id
_entity.type
_entity.pdbx_description
1 polymer ?
#
loop_
_entity_poly.entity_id
_entity_poly.type
_entity_poly.pdbx_seq_one_letter_code
_entity_poly.pdbx_strand_id
1 'polypeptide(L)'
;MFCRSSQSQKPGCFISSHPITALSSGSHTCLNLRLSLTYFSRCPIVEILCNIVTHRNYQIDQHLEQQRSESEGNPEVEEILNSLKTDTHELTLLIGETRKQFQGGRKALYWHRNNLAPRILACLLMTLEGWLYSRPNRQELEHSISLILERTSTVAMLGVLVSLAKCDLTLLSKPLLPLISSLQLLIWLEFEQIDHGQDFGFDGTGARASLLQEDYQELLEFNRLSYRSDELQTVILHLWINEGIPLVEQSRILRDWDEHQLELIPEISKSKALRIRALFGRSNWQEKQDSEGEQVFQFIGTTPRDSEEEVKSEAALWNLHHLQIAVTCRQILDGKREKTLEIHDQLVNLLTSKRQINFFKEKLEHQAFSKVIWAAIAIVLEPPNNILSEDLQSELNYLVETFPNLSISLDGFHRRQSYDLDARAFIAHVAPKLLRELQPDTSVRVSAFRCLIGVRDGDSCAFMRSWIREYGLEYPLTQELISVVPRIARLITLTYAFSEDLRIDEAWSTLEQNFVEESFHKISILEALRWTPEILIELNEQEPRSLQLGLDWSFLMAALTPIIGIESGDKAAKSLEITLLEEAFYALLCLRKTIYEDRSSSSDEDRYDFMKRSIYLDEDQSHFLDMIVKSSLNKITIKIDVLIHALKATKLVDCIILVHIVGTLTYCFIEQTSSGISGSVGNSFRNHVASAIGAYLFELSNQEQSDLQIIGDIEDIWEKLIDLLSLDTWQPLIDSLSEADPENLNIDQWLTHFFNRFQDELFPRWRIRRKLYGVGKLAICKKFRRVLFQKLTQHQEFLPDHRNDESEALVQVLVELWDSDCTWIINKQSRCQDLRTLLGHLQEIDAVGARSLADQVASFLSNPGS
;
A
#
# COMPACT_ATOMS: atom_id res chain seq x y z
N MET A 1 27.08 -36.41 -34.91
CA MET A 1 26.62 -36.79 -36.27
C MET A 1 26.19 -35.51 -36.96
N PHE A 2 26.89 -35.11 -38.05
CA PHE A 2 26.66 -33.99 -39.03
C PHE A 2 26.18 -32.62 -38.49
N CYS A 3 26.91 -31.49 -38.46
CA CYS A 3 28.03 -30.87 -39.18
C CYS A 3 27.68 -30.00 -40.43
N ARG A 4 28.14 -28.72 -40.38
CA ARG A 4 28.36 -27.66 -41.41
C ARG A 4 27.23 -26.64 -41.62
N SER A 5 27.46 -25.32 -41.76
CA SER A 5 28.69 -24.55 -42.07
C SER A 5 28.65 -23.09 -41.60
N SER A 6 29.84 -22.62 -41.26
CA SER A 6 30.34 -21.26 -41.06
C SER A 6 29.86 -20.15 -42.01
N GLN A 7 29.68 -18.93 -41.47
CA GLN A 7 30.33 -17.73 -42.02
C GLN A 7 30.56 -16.67 -40.94
N SER A 8 31.79 -16.18 -40.90
CA SER A 8 32.34 -15.18 -39.99
C SER A 8 31.76 -13.79 -40.24
N GLN A 9 31.21 -13.15 -39.21
CA GLN A 9 31.22 -11.69 -39.08
C GLN A 9 31.53 -11.32 -37.63
N LYS A 10 32.53 -10.45 -37.49
CA LYS A 10 33.01 -9.84 -36.24
C LYS A 10 31.83 -9.29 -35.42
N PRO A 11 31.79 -9.44 -34.08
CA PRO A 11 30.90 -8.61 -33.29
C PRO A 11 31.52 -7.20 -33.26
N GLY A 12 31.04 -6.35 -34.18
CA GLY A 12 31.15 -4.92 -34.02
C GLY A 12 30.43 -4.54 -32.73
N CYS A 13 31.15 -3.88 -31.84
CA CYS A 13 30.62 -3.21 -30.67
C CYS A 13 29.62 -2.15 -31.15
N PHE A 14 28.34 -2.52 -31.28
CA PHE A 14 27.23 -1.59 -31.44
C PHE A 14 26.87 -1.07 -30.06
N ILE A 15 27.57 0.00 -29.65
CA ILE A 15 27.01 0.96 -28.70
C ILE A 15 25.87 1.63 -29.47
N SER A 16 24.64 1.16 -29.29
CA SER A 16 23.46 1.89 -29.72
C SER A 16 23.36 3.14 -28.85
N SER A 17 23.82 4.26 -29.40
CA SER A 17 23.47 5.59 -28.92
C SER A 17 21.97 5.79 -29.16
N HIS A 18 21.13 5.32 -28.24
CA HIS A 18 19.78 5.82 -28.08
C HIS A 18 19.82 6.97 -27.07
N PRO A 19 19.57 8.22 -27.48
CA PRO A 19 19.41 9.29 -26.52
C PRO A 19 18.13 9.02 -25.74
N ILE A 20 18.23 9.08 -24.41
CA ILE A 20 17.07 9.14 -23.51
C ILE A 20 16.29 10.40 -23.90
N THR A 21 15.23 10.22 -24.69
CA THR A 21 14.37 11.31 -25.18
C THR A 21 12.97 11.25 -24.55
N ALA A 22 12.79 10.49 -23.48
CA ALA A 22 11.48 10.26 -22.86
C ALA A 22 11.13 11.21 -21.69
N LEU A 23 11.95 12.21 -21.37
CA LEU A 23 11.69 13.17 -20.28
C LEU A 23 11.11 14.52 -20.77
N SER A 24 10.27 14.50 -21.81
CA SER A 24 9.59 15.71 -22.27
C SER A 24 8.18 15.47 -22.80
N SER A 25 7.23 15.13 -21.93
CA SER A 25 5.82 15.42 -22.16
C SER A 25 5.09 15.47 -20.81
N GLY A 26 4.34 16.55 -20.60
CA GLY A 26 3.94 17.00 -19.27
C GLY A 26 2.82 16.19 -18.63
N SER A 27 2.91 16.08 -17.31
CA SER A 27 1.78 16.03 -16.40
C SER A 27 2.14 16.86 -15.16
N HIS A 28 1.17 17.64 -14.69
CA HIS A 28 1.33 18.60 -13.61
C HIS A 28 0.91 17.93 -12.31
N THR A 29 1.84 17.91 -11.34
CA THR A 29 1.69 17.83 -9.85
C THR A 29 2.31 16.60 -9.16
N CYS A 30 3.64 16.62 -8.98
CA CYS A 30 4.34 16.31 -7.70
C CYS A 30 5.87 16.53 -7.80
N LEU A 31 6.42 16.63 -9.00
CA LEU A 31 7.86 16.86 -9.25
C LEU A 31 8.28 18.34 -9.47
N ASN A 32 7.38 19.31 -9.35
CA ASN A 32 7.72 20.74 -9.50
C ASN A 32 8.21 21.38 -8.20
N LEU A 33 9.26 20.82 -7.58
CA LEU A 33 10.28 21.64 -6.91
C LEU A 33 11.16 22.27 -8.00
N ARG A 34 10.58 23.14 -8.84
CA ARG A 34 11.32 24.07 -9.70
C ARG A 34 11.92 25.19 -8.86
N LEU A 35 12.69 24.82 -7.83
CA LEU A 35 13.78 25.66 -7.40
C LEU A 35 14.76 25.67 -8.57
N SER A 36 14.93 26.82 -9.21
CA SER A 36 15.97 27.11 -10.22
C SER A 36 17.20 26.21 -9.99
N LEU A 37 17.38 25.15 -10.80
CA LEU A 37 18.36 24.07 -10.58
C LEU A 37 19.82 24.57 -10.55
N THR A 38 20.08 25.80 -10.99
CA THR A 38 21.31 26.56 -10.73
C THR A 38 21.62 26.77 -9.24
N TYR A 39 20.62 26.78 -8.36
CA TYR A 39 20.77 26.87 -6.90
C TYR A 39 21.06 25.52 -6.24
N PHE A 40 20.76 24.39 -6.88
CA PHE A 40 21.07 23.06 -6.33
C PHE A 40 22.60 22.80 -6.30
N SER A 41 23.37 23.48 -7.15
CA SER A 41 24.85 23.51 -7.08
C SER A 41 25.41 24.33 -5.88
N ARG A 42 24.53 25.02 -5.15
CA ARG A 42 24.82 25.80 -3.94
C ARG A 42 24.08 25.19 -2.74
N CYS A 43 24.31 23.90 -2.42
CA CYS A 43 23.44 23.11 -1.53
C CYS A 43 23.88 22.97 -0.05
N PRO A 44 24.05 24.05 0.76
CA PRO A 44 24.11 23.90 2.21
C PRO A 44 22.90 23.15 2.76
N ILE A 45 21.71 23.26 2.16
CA ILE A 45 20.48 22.72 2.76
C ILE A 45 20.48 21.20 2.80
N VAL A 46 20.77 20.50 1.69
CA VAL A 46 20.78 19.03 1.69
C VAL A 46 21.90 18.51 2.59
N GLU A 47 23.07 19.14 2.56
CA GLU A 47 24.17 18.81 3.47
C GLU A 47 23.82 19.05 4.95
N ILE A 48 23.20 20.19 5.28
CA ILE A 48 22.73 20.51 6.64
C ILE A 48 21.73 19.46 7.10
N LEU A 49 20.76 19.10 6.25
CA LEU A 49 19.76 18.08 6.58
C LEU A 49 20.41 16.70 6.78
N CYS A 50 21.33 16.30 5.89
CA CYS A 50 22.12 15.08 6.07
C CYS A 50 22.86 15.11 7.41
N ASN A 51 23.57 16.19 7.72
CA ASN A 51 24.35 16.32 8.95
C ASN A 51 23.47 16.31 10.21
N ILE A 52 22.28 16.94 10.18
CA ILE A 52 21.31 16.89 11.28
C ILE A 52 20.85 15.45 11.53
N VAL A 53 20.47 14.73 10.47
CA VAL A 53 20.01 13.33 10.59
C VAL A 53 21.16 12.41 11.02
N THR A 54 22.36 12.62 10.50
CA THR A 54 23.56 11.88 10.89
C THR A 54 23.85 12.08 12.38
N HIS A 55 23.80 13.32 12.87
CA HIS A 55 24.04 13.62 14.28
C HIS A 55 22.95 13.01 15.18
N ARG A 56 21.69 13.08 14.77
CA ARG A 56 20.58 12.46 15.50
C ARG A 56 20.74 10.94 15.57
N ASN A 57 21.06 10.29 14.46
CA ASN A 57 21.26 8.84 14.44
C ASN A 57 22.44 8.44 15.31
N TYR A 58 23.53 9.20 15.27
CA TYR A 58 24.67 8.99 16.17
C TYR A 58 24.29 9.08 17.65
N GLN A 59 23.45 10.06 18.03
CA GLN A 59 22.96 10.17 19.41
C GLN A 59 22.07 8.98 19.81
N ILE A 60 21.22 8.50 18.89
CA ILE A 60 20.39 7.31 19.11
C ILE A 60 21.28 6.09 19.31
N ASP A 61 22.28 5.89 18.45
CA ASP A 61 23.22 4.77 18.53
C ASP A 61 23.99 4.82 19.86
N GLN A 62 24.49 6.00 20.28
CA GLN A 62 25.12 6.17 21.60
C GLN A 62 24.16 5.86 22.77
N HIS A 63 22.90 6.26 22.66
CA HIS A 63 21.91 5.98 23.71
C HIS A 63 21.60 4.49 23.80
N LEU A 64 21.48 3.81 22.65
CA LEU A 64 21.32 2.36 22.58
C LEU A 64 22.56 1.63 23.13
N GLU A 65 23.76 2.12 22.87
CA GLU A 65 25.01 1.59 23.47
C GLU A 65 25.07 1.80 24.99
N GLN A 66 24.56 2.93 25.50
CA GLN A 66 24.45 3.15 26.95
C GLN A 66 23.43 2.20 27.59
N GLN A 67 22.24 2.08 27.01
CA GLN A 67 21.22 1.12 27.46
C GLN A 67 21.74 -0.34 27.42
N ARG A 68 22.56 -0.67 26.41
CA ARG A 68 23.26 -1.96 26.29
C ARG A 68 24.19 -2.24 27.46
N SER A 69 24.90 -1.23 27.97
CA SER A 69 25.76 -1.39 29.16
C SER A 69 24.95 -1.63 30.45
N GLU A 70 23.65 -1.33 30.41
CA GLU A 70 22.72 -1.53 31.52
C GLU A 70 21.89 -2.83 31.36
N SER A 71 21.80 -3.40 30.15
CA SER A 71 21.06 -4.63 29.85
C SER A 71 21.97 -5.85 29.58
N GLU A 72 22.75 -6.28 30.57
CA GLU A 72 23.45 -7.58 30.46
C GLU A 72 22.41 -8.72 30.48
N GLY A 73 22.30 -9.50 29.39
CA GLY A 73 21.63 -10.82 29.44
C GLY A 73 20.70 -11.24 28.30
N ASN A 74 20.51 -10.46 27.23
CA ASN A 74 19.67 -10.90 26.08
C ASN A 74 20.52 -11.25 24.83
N PRO A 75 20.65 -12.55 24.46
CA PRO A 75 21.48 -12.99 23.35
C PRO A 75 20.97 -12.59 21.95
N GLU A 76 19.66 -12.43 21.75
CA GLU A 76 19.09 -11.94 20.47
C GLU A 76 19.44 -10.46 20.23
N VAL A 77 19.38 -9.67 21.30
CA VAL A 77 19.80 -8.26 21.29
C VAL A 77 21.30 -8.18 21.02
N GLU A 78 22.10 -9.08 21.59
CA GLU A 78 23.55 -9.13 21.39
C GLU A 78 23.95 -9.45 19.94
N GLU A 79 23.20 -10.30 19.23
CA GLU A 79 23.43 -10.66 17.83
C GLU A 79 23.09 -9.51 16.86
N ILE A 80 21.92 -8.89 17.01
CA ILE A 80 21.54 -7.69 16.23
C ILE A 80 22.54 -6.56 16.48
N LEU A 81 22.97 -6.36 17.73
CA LEU A 81 23.93 -5.33 18.11
C LEU A 81 25.35 -5.62 17.60
N ASN A 82 25.76 -6.88 17.48
CA ASN A 82 27.05 -7.24 16.89
C ASN A 82 27.13 -6.91 15.39
N SER A 83 26.00 -6.92 14.68
CA SER A 83 25.94 -6.46 13.28
C SER A 83 26.16 -4.94 13.15
N LEU A 84 25.72 -4.15 14.14
CA LEU A 84 25.88 -2.68 14.19
C LEU A 84 27.30 -2.22 14.52
N LYS A 85 28.10 -3.04 15.23
CA LYS A 85 29.49 -2.69 15.57
C LYS A 85 30.38 -2.46 14.34
N THR A 86 30.03 -3.04 13.19
CA THR A 86 30.84 -2.97 11.95
C THR A 86 30.86 -1.59 11.28
N ASP A 87 30.05 -0.64 11.76
CA ASP A 87 29.89 0.67 11.15
C ASP A 87 30.71 1.74 11.89
N THR A 88 31.81 2.18 11.28
CA THR A 88 32.40 3.47 11.66
C THR A 88 31.40 4.59 11.35
N HIS A 89 31.36 5.65 12.16
CA HIS A 89 30.50 6.81 11.87
C HIS A 89 31.14 7.83 10.93
N GLU A 90 32.29 7.47 10.36
CA GLU A 90 33.02 8.31 9.44
C GLU A 90 33.78 7.47 8.42
N LEU A 91 34.13 8.14 7.32
CA LEU A 91 34.84 7.58 6.19
C LEU A 91 35.84 8.59 5.64
N THR A 92 37.04 8.14 5.27
CA THR A 92 38.08 9.00 4.69
C THR A 92 38.28 8.68 3.22
N LEU A 93 38.33 9.73 2.39
CA LEU A 93 38.72 9.67 0.96
C LEU A 93 40.03 10.44 0.74
N LEU A 94 40.85 9.97 -0.20
CA LEU A 94 41.96 10.71 -0.79
C LEU A 94 41.46 11.54 -1.98
N ILE A 95 41.40 12.86 -1.80
CA ILE A 95 40.99 13.84 -2.83
C ILE A 95 42.21 14.69 -3.18
N GLY A 96 42.76 14.46 -4.37
CA GLY A 96 44.05 15.04 -4.75
C GLY A 96 45.16 14.52 -3.84
N GLU A 97 45.84 15.43 -3.15
CA GLU A 97 46.90 15.11 -2.16
C GLU A 97 46.38 15.21 -0.71
N THR A 98 45.07 15.38 -0.52
CA THR A 98 44.48 15.62 0.79
C THR A 98 43.55 14.49 1.20
N ARG A 99 43.57 14.14 2.49
CA ARG A 99 42.59 13.23 3.09
C ARG A 99 41.43 14.05 3.60
N LYS A 100 40.23 13.72 3.15
CA LYS A 100 38.99 14.36 3.58
C LYS A 100 38.09 13.35 4.26
N GLN A 101 37.61 13.71 5.44
CA GLN A 101 36.67 12.92 6.22
C GLN A 101 35.22 13.28 5.86
N PHE A 102 34.37 12.25 5.85
CA PHE A 102 32.93 12.31 5.61
C PHE A 102 32.21 11.64 6.77
N GLN A 103 31.17 12.29 7.30
CA GLN A 103 30.40 11.86 8.46
C GLN A 103 29.15 11.05 8.05
N GLY A 104 28.87 10.00 8.80
CA GLY A 104 27.75 9.08 8.60
C GLY A 104 28.22 7.63 8.56
N GLY A 105 27.44 6.74 9.17
CA GLY A 105 27.70 5.29 9.09
C GLY A 105 27.25 4.68 7.76
N ARG A 106 27.48 3.38 7.59
CA ARG A 106 27.10 2.61 6.38
C ARG A 106 25.67 2.84 5.94
N LYS A 107 24.69 2.84 6.85
CA LYS A 107 23.27 3.08 6.51
C LYS A 107 23.04 4.42 5.79
N ALA A 108 23.82 5.46 6.12
CA ALA A 108 23.73 6.76 5.48
C ALA A 108 24.10 6.70 3.98
N LEU A 109 24.98 5.77 3.59
CA LEU A 109 25.36 5.52 2.20
C LEU A 109 24.15 5.12 1.33
N TYR A 110 23.09 4.59 1.94
CA TYR A 110 21.92 4.06 1.25
C TYR A 110 20.63 4.86 1.52
N TRP A 111 20.72 6.06 2.10
CA TRP A 111 19.54 6.88 2.43
C TRP A 111 18.70 7.29 1.21
N HIS A 112 19.32 7.48 0.04
CA HIS A 112 18.60 7.74 -1.21
C HIS A 112 17.84 6.52 -1.74
N ARG A 113 18.00 5.36 -1.10
CA ARG A 113 17.26 4.13 -1.38
C ARG A 113 16.27 3.77 -0.26
N ASN A 114 15.90 4.77 0.56
CA ASN A 114 14.92 4.66 1.64
C ASN A 114 15.33 3.74 2.81
N ASN A 115 16.62 3.43 2.96
CA ASN A 115 17.11 2.68 4.11
C ASN A 115 17.13 3.58 5.37
N LEU A 116 16.09 3.51 6.19
CA LEU A 116 15.99 4.17 7.52
C LEU A 116 16.17 5.70 7.52
N ALA A 117 16.06 6.34 6.35
CA ALA A 117 16.14 7.79 6.20
C ALA A 117 14.75 8.43 6.35
N PRO A 118 14.66 9.67 6.86
CA PRO A 118 13.44 10.46 6.71
C PRO A 118 13.09 10.59 5.22
N ARG A 119 11.83 10.32 4.85
CA ARG A 119 11.37 10.29 3.44
C ARG A 119 11.77 11.52 2.64
N ILE A 120 11.69 12.71 3.24
CA ILE A 120 12.08 13.97 2.58
C ILE A 120 13.55 13.99 2.18
N LEU A 121 14.44 13.41 3.00
CA LEU A 121 15.86 13.34 2.72
C LEU A 121 16.16 12.34 1.60
N ALA A 122 15.49 11.19 1.64
CA ALA A 122 15.58 10.20 0.56
C ALA A 122 15.19 10.82 -0.79
N CYS A 123 14.04 11.51 -0.86
CA CYS A 123 13.59 12.20 -2.07
C CYS A 123 14.58 13.27 -2.56
N LEU A 124 15.18 14.06 -1.66
CA LEU A 124 16.17 15.07 -2.03
C LEU A 124 17.44 14.45 -2.62
N LEU A 125 17.92 13.35 -2.04
CA LEU A 125 19.10 12.64 -2.54
C LEU A 125 18.82 11.92 -3.87
N MET A 126 17.63 11.33 -4.05
CA MET A 126 17.20 10.78 -5.35
C MET A 126 17.08 11.87 -6.42
N THR A 127 16.57 13.04 -6.04
CA THR A 127 16.49 14.20 -6.96
C THR A 127 17.90 14.65 -7.37
N LEU A 128 18.86 14.66 -6.43
CA LEU A 128 20.26 14.95 -6.74
C LEU A 128 20.85 13.91 -7.70
N GLU A 129 20.55 12.63 -7.49
CA GLU A 129 20.96 11.54 -8.38
C GLU A 129 20.42 11.74 -9.81
N GLY A 130 19.11 11.97 -9.97
CA GLY A 130 18.50 12.28 -11.26
C GLY A 130 19.04 13.56 -11.91
N TRP A 131 19.38 14.57 -11.10
CA TRP A 131 20.02 15.79 -11.59
C TRP A 131 21.43 15.54 -12.13
N LEU A 132 22.21 14.64 -11.52
CA LEU A 132 23.52 14.25 -12.04
C LEU A 132 23.39 13.50 -13.37
N TYR A 133 22.39 12.63 -13.52
CA TYR A 133 22.13 11.94 -14.79
C TYR A 133 21.71 12.88 -15.93
N SER A 134 21.04 13.99 -15.59
CA SER A 134 20.55 14.96 -16.58
C SER A 134 21.55 16.07 -16.94
N ARG A 135 22.81 16.00 -16.47
CA ARG A 135 23.83 17.00 -16.85
C ARG A 135 24.04 16.97 -18.37
N PRO A 136 24.11 18.14 -19.03
CA PRO A 136 24.03 18.23 -20.49
C PRO A 136 25.29 17.70 -21.20
N ASN A 137 26.42 17.64 -20.50
CA ASN A 137 27.67 17.13 -21.04
C ASN A 137 28.59 16.59 -19.92
N ARG A 138 29.62 15.84 -20.33
CA ARG A 138 30.59 15.21 -19.43
C ARG A 138 31.34 16.21 -18.55
N GLN A 139 31.78 17.34 -19.10
CA GLN A 139 32.54 18.34 -18.36
C GLN A 139 31.71 18.97 -17.23
N GLU A 140 30.43 19.21 -17.50
CA GLU A 140 29.46 19.72 -16.53
C GLU A 140 29.10 18.71 -15.45
N LEU A 141 29.14 17.41 -15.76
CA LEU A 141 29.00 16.33 -14.78
C LEU A 141 30.23 16.23 -13.90
N GLU A 142 31.42 16.20 -14.50
CA GLU A 142 32.70 16.14 -13.78
C GLU A 142 32.87 17.33 -12.83
N HIS A 143 32.50 18.54 -13.28
CA HIS A 143 32.50 19.72 -12.42
C HIS A 143 31.55 19.58 -11.23
N SER A 144 30.33 19.05 -11.43
CA SER A 144 29.38 18.80 -10.35
C SER A 144 29.90 17.76 -9.35
N ILE A 145 30.54 16.68 -9.83
CA ILE A 145 31.17 15.66 -8.98
C ILE A 145 32.27 16.29 -8.11
N SER A 146 33.18 17.06 -8.72
CA SER A 146 34.24 17.76 -7.99
C SER A 146 33.66 18.68 -6.91
N LEU A 147 32.62 19.46 -7.23
CA LEU A 147 31.96 20.32 -6.25
C LEU A 147 31.37 19.54 -5.07
N ILE A 148 30.72 18.39 -5.32
CA ILE A 148 30.17 17.54 -4.25
C ILE A 148 31.31 17.01 -3.36
N LEU A 149 32.36 16.45 -3.95
CA LEU A 149 33.52 15.93 -3.21
C LEU A 149 34.25 17.02 -2.42
N GLU A 150 34.38 18.22 -2.97
CA GLU A 150 35.07 19.35 -2.33
C GLU A 150 34.24 19.99 -1.21
N ARG A 151 32.92 20.12 -1.37
CA ARG A 151 32.09 20.91 -0.45
C ARG A 151 31.38 20.08 0.61
N THR A 152 30.97 18.86 0.29
CA THR A 152 30.16 18.06 1.22
C THR A 152 31.03 17.30 2.21
N SER A 153 30.54 17.07 3.42
CA SER A 153 31.22 16.23 4.41
C SER A 153 30.36 15.08 4.93
N THR A 154 29.40 14.59 4.14
CA THR A 154 28.47 13.52 4.56
C THR A 154 28.57 12.28 3.65
N VAL A 155 28.49 11.09 4.27
CA VAL A 155 28.47 9.79 3.57
C VAL A 155 27.24 9.63 2.68
N ALA A 156 26.12 10.28 3.00
CA ALA A 156 24.91 10.20 2.18
C ALA A 156 25.11 10.75 0.77
N MET A 157 25.94 11.80 0.62
CA MET A 157 26.32 12.33 -0.69
C MET A 157 27.24 11.37 -1.45
N LEU A 158 28.09 10.63 -0.75
CA LEU A 158 28.90 9.59 -1.37
C LEU A 158 28.04 8.45 -1.90
N GLY A 159 26.92 8.12 -1.24
CA GLY A 159 25.94 7.13 -1.71
C GLY A 159 25.35 7.44 -3.08
N VAL A 160 25.06 8.73 -3.32
CA VAL A 160 24.63 9.22 -4.63
C VAL A 160 25.73 9.07 -5.67
N LEU A 161 26.98 9.43 -5.33
CA LEU A 161 28.14 9.26 -6.21
C LEU A 161 28.46 7.78 -6.51
N VAL A 162 28.24 6.88 -5.55
CA VAL A 162 28.35 5.42 -5.74
C VAL A 162 27.34 4.95 -6.78
N SER A 163 26.09 5.44 -6.72
CA SER A 163 25.06 5.07 -7.70
C SER A 163 25.37 5.64 -9.09
N LEU A 164 25.94 6.85 -9.15
CA LEU A 164 26.47 7.42 -10.39
C LEU A 164 27.66 6.62 -10.96
N ALA A 165 28.55 6.11 -10.10
CA ALA A 165 29.67 5.28 -10.52
C ALA A 165 29.21 3.95 -11.13
N LYS A 166 28.12 3.36 -10.61
CA LYS A 166 27.48 2.17 -11.18
C LYS A 166 26.84 2.45 -12.55
N CYS A 167 26.22 3.63 -12.69
CA CYS A 167 25.61 4.05 -13.96
C CYS A 167 26.65 4.26 -15.07
N ASP A 168 27.78 4.91 -14.76
CA ASP A 168 28.86 5.16 -15.70
C ASP A 168 30.23 4.86 -15.10
N LEU A 169 30.69 3.63 -15.38
CA LEU A 169 31.94 3.08 -14.85
C LEU A 169 33.17 3.88 -15.27
N THR A 170 33.10 4.65 -16.37
CA THR A 170 34.25 5.43 -16.85
C THR A 170 34.61 6.56 -15.88
N LEU A 171 33.66 7.00 -15.04
CA LEU A 171 33.88 8.02 -14.02
C LEU A 171 34.87 7.57 -12.93
N LEU A 172 34.98 6.26 -12.68
CA LEU A 172 35.91 5.68 -11.70
C LEU A 172 37.38 5.88 -12.07
N SER A 173 37.68 6.14 -13.34
CA SER A 173 39.05 6.37 -13.80
C SER A 173 39.60 7.75 -13.45
N LYS A 174 38.72 8.73 -13.20
CA LYS A 174 39.09 10.13 -12.93
C LYS A 174 38.20 10.81 -11.88
N PRO A 175 37.01 11.34 -12.21
CA PRO A 175 36.25 12.20 -11.28
C PRO A 175 35.77 11.45 -10.03
N LEU A 176 35.54 10.14 -10.11
CA LEU A 176 35.11 9.29 -8.98
C LEU A 176 36.22 8.36 -8.47
N LEU A 177 37.45 8.50 -8.96
CA LEU A 177 38.61 7.79 -8.41
C LEU A 177 38.74 7.92 -6.88
N PRO A 178 38.41 9.07 -6.24
CA PRO A 178 38.43 9.18 -4.78
C PRO A 178 37.56 8.15 -4.06
N LEU A 179 36.47 7.64 -4.65
CA LEU A 179 35.65 6.60 -3.99
C LEU A 179 36.46 5.31 -3.79
N ILE A 180 37.31 4.95 -4.75
CA ILE A 180 38.15 3.76 -4.67
C ILE A 180 39.23 3.91 -3.60
N SER A 181 39.61 5.14 -3.27
CA SER A 181 40.65 5.36 -2.27
C SER A 181 40.26 4.95 -0.86
N SER A 182 38.98 4.65 -0.56
CA SER A 182 38.54 4.31 0.79
C SER A 182 38.31 2.81 0.99
N LEU A 183 39.16 2.20 1.81
CA LEU A 183 39.04 0.80 2.20
C LEU A 183 37.76 0.54 3.00
N GLN A 184 37.38 1.47 3.87
CA GLN A 184 36.11 1.39 4.62
C GLN A 184 34.90 1.41 3.67
N LEU A 185 34.95 2.19 2.58
CA LEU A 185 33.85 2.23 1.60
C LEU A 185 33.72 0.88 0.92
N LEU A 186 34.84 0.28 0.51
CA LEU A 186 34.86 -1.04 -0.13
C LEU A 186 34.31 -2.13 0.81
N ILE A 187 34.59 -2.06 2.11
CA ILE A 187 33.98 -2.95 3.11
C ILE A 187 32.46 -2.75 3.16
N TRP A 188 31.99 -1.50 3.20
CA TRP A 188 30.55 -1.20 3.24
C TRP A 188 29.79 -1.63 1.99
N LEU A 189 30.44 -1.65 0.83
CA LEU A 189 29.85 -2.14 -0.41
C LEU A 189 29.60 -3.67 -0.38
N GLU A 190 30.36 -4.46 0.39
CA GLU A 190 30.10 -5.90 0.55
C GLU A 190 28.76 -6.17 1.27
N PHE A 191 28.27 -5.23 2.07
CA PHE A 191 27.02 -5.37 2.81
C PHE A 191 25.79 -4.90 2.04
N GLU A 192 25.94 -4.39 0.82
CA GLU A 192 24.83 -3.84 0.03
C GLU A 192 23.68 -4.85 -0.17
N GLN A 193 24.00 -6.15 -0.28
CA GLN A 193 23.02 -7.23 -0.41
C GLN A 193 22.31 -7.57 0.92
N ILE A 194 23.00 -7.41 2.06
CA ILE A 194 22.48 -7.73 3.40
C ILE A 194 21.58 -6.61 3.91
N ASP A 195 21.90 -5.35 3.61
CA ASP A 195 21.12 -4.17 4.03
C ASP A 195 19.78 -4.02 3.31
N HIS A 196 19.27 -5.10 2.70
CA HIS A 196 18.09 -5.10 1.84
C HIS A 196 18.17 -3.97 0.80
N GLY A 197 19.31 -3.86 0.09
CA GLY A 197 19.67 -2.74 -0.79
C GLY A 197 18.72 -2.42 -1.95
N GLN A 198 17.52 -3.00 -1.97
CA GLN A 198 16.43 -2.78 -2.91
C GLN A 198 15.02 -2.84 -2.30
N ASP A 199 14.84 -2.74 -0.97
CA ASP A 199 13.49 -2.45 -0.44
C ASP A 199 13.29 -0.93 -0.45
N PHE A 200 12.70 -0.45 -1.54
CA PHE A 200 12.68 0.99 -1.82
C PHE A 200 11.68 1.75 -0.95
N GLY A 201 10.91 1.08 -0.07
CA GLY A 201 9.85 1.64 0.79
C GLY A 201 8.80 2.51 0.08
N PHE A 202 8.87 2.56 -1.25
CA PHE A 202 7.85 3.00 -2.18
C PHE A 202 7.07 1.80 -2.73
N ASP A 203 7.59 0.57 -2.66
CA ASP A 203 6.82 -0.64 -2.95
C ASP A 203 5.72 -0.92 -1.90
N GLY A 204 5.69 -0.15 -0.79
CA GLY A 204 4.69 -0.24 0.26
C GLY A 204 3.32 0.31 -0.14
N THR A 205 2.26 -0.31 0.38
CA THR A 205 0.84 0.03 0.11
C THR A 205 0.50 1.51 0.31
N GLY A 206 1.16 2.19 1.25
CA GLY A 206 0.93 3.62 1.52
C GLY A 206 1.41 4.59 0.45
N ALA A 207 2.49 4.25 -0.29
CA ALA A 207 2.96 5.09 -1.40
C ALA A 207 2.04 4.97 -2.62
N ARG A 208 1.54 3.75 -2.88
CA ARG A 208 0.54 3.47 -3.93
C ARG A 208 -0.77 4.25 -3.73
N ALA A 209 -1.14 4.55 -2.49
CA ALA A 209 -2.36 5.28 -2.16
C ALA A 209 -2.22 6.82 -2.24
N SER A 210 -0.99 7.35 -2.28
CA SER A 210 -0.73 8.80 -2.11
C SER A 210 -0.13 9.49 -3.35
N LEU A 211 0.30 8.73 -4.37
CA LEU A 211 0.83 9.25 -5.62
C LEU A 211 -0.09 8.92 -6.80
N LEU A 212 -0.07 9.78 -7.83
CA LEU A 212 -0.65 9.42 -9.12
C LEU A 212 0.06 8.18 -9.68
N GLN A 213 -0.64 7.31 -10.39
CA GLN A 213 -0.08 6.06 -10.88
C GLN A 213 1.13 6.25 -11.80
N GLU A 214 1.12 7.31 -12.61
CA GLU A 214 2.24 7.69 -13.49
C GLU A 214 3.48 8.05 -12.67
N ASP A 215 3.34 8.94 -11.69
CA ASP A 215 4.43 9.35 -10.78
C ASP A 215 4.97 8.15 -9.98
N TYR A 216 4.07 7.28 -9.53
CA TYR A 216 4.42 6.05 -8.83
C TYR A 216 5.23 5.10 -9.73
N GLN A 217 4.79 4.93 -10.98
CA GLN A 217 5.46 4.07 -11.95
C GLN A 217 6.82 4.64 -12.36
N GLU A 218 6.94 5.95 -12.59
CA GLU A 218 8.22 6.61 -12.88
C GLU A 218 9.20 6.41 -11.71
N LEU A 219 8.70 6.57 -10.48
CA LEU A 219 9.50 6.38 -9.27
C LEU A 219 9.91 4.91 -9.08
N LEU A 220 9.04 3.95 -9.40
CA LEU A 220 9.37 2.53 -9.42
C LEU A 220 10.41 2.20 -10.49
N GLU A 221 10.28 2.74 -11.69
CA GLU A 221 11.23 2.54 -12.80
C GLU A 221 12.59 3.12 -12.46
N PHE A 222 12.63 4.33 -11.89
CA PHE A 222 13.85 4.95 -11.37
C PHE A 222 14.48 4.10 -10.27
N ASN A 223 13.67 3.49 -9.41
CA ASN A 223 14.16 2.59 -8.36
C ASN A 223 14.72 1.28 -8.90
N ARG A 224 14.15 0.76 -9.99
CA ARG A 224 14.49 -0.53 -10.61
C ARG A 224 15.53 -0.42 -11.74
N LEU A 225 16.26 0.68 -11.83
CA LEU A 225 17.33 0.84 -12.81
C LEU A 225 18.36 -0.28 -12.69
N SER A 226 18.65 -0.95 -13.81
CA SER A 226 19.39 -2.22 -13.84
C SER A 226 20.79 -2.15 -13.24
N TYR A 227 21.48 -1.01 -13.37
CA TYR A 227 22.83 -0.85 -12.83
C TYR A 227 22.86 -0.76 -11.30
N ARG A 228 21.72 -0.57 -10.63
CA ARG A 228 21.67 -0.49 -9.16
C ARG A 228 21.96 -1.84 -8.50
N SER A 229 21.72 -2.95 -9.19
CA SER A 229 22.10 -4.30 -8.74
C SER A 229 23.57 -4.66 -8.97
N ASP A 230 24.32 -3.84 -9.73
CA ASP A 230 25.71 -4.17 -10.05
C ASP A 230 26.61 -4.03 -8.83
N GLU A 231 27.46 -5.02 -8.57
CA GLU A 231 28.44 -4.98 -7.48
C GLU A 231 29.60 -4.04 -7.84
N LEU A 232 29.57 -2.81 -7.31
CA LEU A 232 30.57 -1.79 -7.66
C LEU A 232 32.00 -2.24 -7.32
N GLN A 233 32.20 -2.97 -6.23
CA GLN A 233 33.51 -3.51 -5.85
C GLN A 233 34.09 -4.45 -6.92
N THR A 234 33.26 -5.33 -7.47
CA THR A 234 33.63 -6.26 -8.55
C THR A 234 34.03 -5.48 -9.81
N VAL A 235 33.29 -4.43 -10.13
CA VAL A 235 33.62 -3.53 -11.25
C VAL A 235 34.93 -2.78 -11.02
N ILE A 236 35.13 -2.22 -9.82
CA ILE A 236 36.37 -1.51 -9.45
C ILE A 236 37.56 -2.46 -9.57
N LEU A 237 37.44 -3.69 -9.08
CA LEU A 237 38.49 -4.71 -9.18
C LEU A 237 38.81 -5.04 -10.64
N HIS A 238 37.79 -5.18 -11.49
CA HIS A 238 37.99 -5.41 -12.92
C HIS A 238 38.74 -4.24 -13.58
N LEU A 239 38.36 -2.98 -13.31
CA LEU A 239 39.06 -1.80 -13.83
C LEU A 239 40.50 -1.71 -13.30
N TRP A 240 40.73 -2.16 -12.08
CA TRP A 240 42.04 -2.17 -11.45
C TRP A 240 43.00 -3.15 -12.11
N ILE A 241 42.55 -4.39 -12.31
CA ILE A 241 43.36 -5.47 -12.91
C ILE A 241 43.63 -5.18 -14.39
N ASN A 242 42.64 -4.69 -15.13
CA ASN A 242 42.73 -4.40 -16.56
C ASN A 242 43.34 -3.02 -16.89
N GLU A 243 44.05 -2.39 -15.95
CA GLU A 243 44.73 -1.10 -16.13
C GLU A 243 43.80 0.07 -16.55
N GLY A 244 42.49 -0.02 -16.29
CA GLY A 244 41.55 1.08 -16.45
C GLY A 244 41.79 2.23 -15.45
N ILE A 245 42.49 1.94 -14.36
CA ILE A 245 42.98 2.91 -13.38
C ILE A 245 44.50 3.04 -13.55
N PRO A 246 45.06 4.27 -13.70
CA PRO A 246 46.50 4.45 -13.90
C PRO A 246 47.35 3.85 -12.78
N LEU A 247 48.47 3.20 -13.13
CA LEU A 247 49.35 2.52 -12.16
C LEU A 247 49.90 3.44 -11.05
N VAL A 248 50.14 4.72 -11.38
CA VAL A 248 50.57 5.73 -10.42
C VAL A 248 49.50 5.94 -9.35
N GLU A 249 48.23 5.97 -9.76
CA GLU A 249 47.09 6.12 -8.86
C GLU A 249 46.86 4.86 -8.03
N GLN A 250 46.95 3.68 -8.65
CA GLN A 250 46.88 2.40 -7.92
C GLN A 250 47.92 2.35 -6.80
N SER A 251 49.17 2.68 -7.12
CA SER A 251 50.28 2.67 -6.16
C SER A 251 50.08 3.68 -5.03
N ARG A 252 49.50 4.84 -5.34
CA ARG A 252 49.17 5.88 -4.36
C ARG A 252 48.07 5.41 -3.39
N ILE A 253 46.99 4.84 -3.92
CA ILE A 253 45.87 4.32 -3.13
C ILE A 253 46.32 3.17 -2.23
N LEU A 254 47.07 2.20 -2.76
CA LEU A 254 47.55 1.07 -1.94
C LEU A 254 48.47 1.52 -0.81
N ARG A 255 49.34 2.51 -1.08
CA ARG A 255 50.18 3.10 -0.04
C ARG A 255 49.35 3.81 1.03
N ASP A 256 48.33 4.56 0.63
CA ASP A 256 47.41 5.20 1.57
C ASP A 256 46.68 4.20 2.46
N TRP A 257 46.24 3.07 1.87
CA TRP A 257 45.63 1.99 2.62
C TRP A 257 46.57 1.39 3.66
N ASP A 258 47.80 1.07 3.23
CA ASP A 258 48.79 0.41 4.08
C ASP A 258 49.29 1.31 5.21
N GLU A 259 49.53 2.59 4.92
CA GLU A 259 50.14 3.53 5.86
C GLU A 259 49.13 4.25 6.76
N HIS A 260 47.85 4.33 6.37
CA HIS A 260 46.87 5.17 7.07
C HIS A 260 45.53 4.47 7.29
N GLN A 261 44.90 3.92 6.25
CA GLN A 261 43.50 3.51 6.39
C GLN A 261 43.31 2.22 7.18
N LEU A 262 44.22 1.25 7.05
CA LEU A 262 44.13 -0.01 7.81
C LEU A 262 44.09 0.22 9.33
N GLU A 263 44.73 1.28 9.83
CA GLU A 263 44.72 1.65 11.25
C GLU A 263 43.37 2.23 11.70
N LEU A 264 42.59 2.79 10.76
CA LEU A 264 41.28 3.39 11.03
C LEU A 264 40.14 2.36 10.99
N ILE A 265 40.36 1.17 10.42
CA ILE A 265 39.34 0.13 10.34
C ILE A 265 39.16 -0.53 11.72
N PRO A 266 37.91 -0.66 12.23
CA PRO A 266 37.63 -1.38 13.46
C PRO A 266 38.16 -2.82 13.43
N GLU A 267 38.61 -3.34 14.58
CA GLU A 267 39.23 -4.67 14.66
C GLU A 267 38.33 -5.78 14.10
N ILE A 268 37.02 -5.68 14.32
CA ILE A 268 36.00 -6.63 13.81
C ILE A 268 35.82 -6.61 12.28
N SER A 269 36.33 -5.60 11.58
CA SER A 269 36.28 -5.50 10.11
C SER A 269 37.67 -5.58 9.48
N LYS A 270 38.70 -5.81 10.29
CA LYS A 270 40.10 -5.83 9.85
C LYS A 270 40.42 -7.03 8.98
N SER A 271 39.81 -8.19 9.23
CA SER A 271 39.93 -9.37 8.37
C SER A 271 39.38 -9.08 6.97
N LYS A 272 38.20 -8.46 6.85
CA LYS A 272 37.64 -7.97 5.56
C LYS A 272 38.54 -6.96 4.88
N ALA A 273 39.04 -5.98 5.62
CA ALA A 273 39.94 -4.96 5.09
C ALA A 273 41.20 -5.58 4.47
N LEU A 274 41.82 -6.54 5.17
CA LEU A 274 43.00 -7.26 4.68
C LEU A 274 42.67 -8.15 3.48
N ARG A 275 41.48 -8.78 3.45
CA ARG A 275 40.99 -9.54 2.29
C ARG A 275 40.86 -8.64 1.06
N ILE A 276 40.17 -7.50 1.20
CA ILE A 276 40.00 -6.52 0.13
C ILE A 276 41.37 -6.00 -0.32
N ARG A 277 42.24 -5.62 0.61
CA ARG A 277 43.60 -5.18 0.32
C ARG A 277 44.40 -6.20 -0.48
N ALA A 278 44.24 -7.50 -0.20
CA ALA A 278 44.87 -8.59 -0.94
C ALA A 278 44.30 -8.71 -2.36
N LEU A 279 42.98 -8.56 -2.55
CA LEU A 279 42.36 -8.57 -3.89
C LEU A 279 42.90 -7.45 -4.79
N PHE A 280 43.22 -6.28 -4.25
CA PHE A 280 43.78 -5.17 -5.04
C PHE A 280 45.30 -5.23 -5.23
N GLY A 281 45.97 -6.25 -4.69
CA GLY A 281 47.39 -6.50 -4.92
C GLY A 281 47.63 -7.15 -6.28
N ARG A 282 48.24 -6.44 -7.23
CA ARG A 282 48.49 -6.96 -8.60
C ARG A 282 49.31 -8.26 -8.62
N SER A 283 50.23 -8.44 -7.66
CA SER A 283 51.02 -9.68 -7.51
C SER A 283 50.19 -10.91 -7.14
N ASN A 284 48.94 -10.72 -6.69
CA ASN A 284 48.04 -11.80 -6.30
C ASN A 284 47.17 -12.30 -7.44
N TRP A 285 47.34 -11.74 -8.65
CA TRP A 285 46.63 -12.17 -9.86
C TRP A 285 47.61 -12.73 -10.87
N GLN A 286 47.22 -13.86 -11.47
CA GLN A 286 47.94 -14.48 -12.57
C GLN A 286 47.03 -14.54 -13.79
N GLU A 287 47.53 -14.05 -14.91
CA GLU A 287 46.85 -14.15 -16.20
C GLU A 287 46.91 -15.61 -16.70
N LYS A 288 45.75 -16.17 -17.06
CA LYS A 288 45.59 -17.49 -17.65
C LYS A 288 44.64 -17.42 -18.84
N GLN A 289 44.74 -18.40 -19.74
CA GLN A 289 43.70 -18.62 -20.73
C GLN A 289 42.67 -19.59 -20.16
N ASP A 290 41.39 -19.26 -20.29
CA ASP A 290 40.30 -20.18 -19.96
C ASP A 290 40.13 -21.27 -21.04
N SER A 291 39.11 -22.11 -20.87
CA SER A 291 38.80 -23.21 -21.82
C SER A 291 38.38 -22.72 -23.21
N GLU A 292 38.03 -21.45 -23.36
CA GLU A 292 37.60 -20.83 -24.62
C GLU A 292 38.73 -20.03 -25.29
N GLY A 293 39.88 -19.91 -24.62
CA GLY A 293 41.06 -19.19 -25.10
C GLY A 293 41.08 -17.71 -24.73
N GLU A 294 40.11 -17.24 -23.95
CA GLU A 294 40.04 -15.87 -23.47
C GLU A 294 41.00 -15.66 -22.29
N GLN A 295 41.61 -14.48 -22.22
CA GLN A 295 42.50 -14.12 -21.13
C GLN A 295 41.68 -13.79 -19.88
N VAL A 296 41.80 -14.63 -18.85
CA VAL A 296 41.17 -14.46 -17.55
C VAL A 296 42.23 -14.28 -16.47
N PHE A 297 41.97 -13.40 -15.51
CA PHE A 297 42.83 -13.23 -14.34
C PHE A 297 42.38 -14.17 -13.22
N GLN A 298 43.25 -15.09 -12.81
CA GLN A 298 43.01 -15.97 -11.67
C GLN A 298 43.69 -15.41 -10.42
N PHE A 299 42.93 -15.28 -9.33
CA PHE A 299 43.49 -14.94 -8.03
C PHE A 299 44.30 -16.12 -7.47
N ILE A 300 45.58 -15.90 -7.19
CA ILE A 300 46.54 -16.87 -6.65
C ILE A 300 47.03 -16.50 -5.24
N GLY A 301 46.61 -15.35 -4.71
CA GLY A 301 46.96 -14.92 -3.36
C GLY A 301 46.27 -15.75 -2.27
N THR A 302 46.77 -15.64 -1.04
CA THR A 302 46.10 -16.18 0.15
C THR A 302 45.27 -15.07 0.79
N THR A 303 43.95 -15.25 0.89
CA THR A 303 43.10 -14.37 1.70
C THR A 303 43.13 -14.82 3.17
N PRO A 304 43.12 -13.88 4.14
CA PRO A 304 42.85 -14.21 5.53
C PRO A 304 41.48 -14.90 5.59
N ARG A 305 41.45 -16.16 6.04
CA ARG A 305 40.19 -16.88 6.26
C ARG A 305 39.68 -16.54 7.64
N ASP A 306 38.56 -15.84 7.69
CA ASP A 306 37.81 -15.66 8.92
C ASP A 306 36.67 -16.68 8.93
N SER A 307 36.85 -17.77 9.69
CA SER A 307 35.89 -18.87 9.75
C SER A 307 34.53 -18.43 10.30
N GLU A 308 34.49 -17.34 11.06
CA GLU A 308 33.25 -16.82 11.64
C GLU A 308 32.43 -16.00 10.63
N GLU A 309 33.09 -15.26 9.74
CA GLU A 309 32.42 -14.49 8.68
C GLU A 309 31.94 -15.36 7.53
N GLU A 310 32.64 -16.44 7.18
CA GLU A 310 32.13 -17.43 6.22
C GLU A 310 30.83 -18.06 6.73
N VAL A 311 30.76 -18.40 8.02
CA VAL A 311 29.54 -18.94 8.65
C VAL A 311 28.41 -17.89 8.63
N LYS A 312 28.68 -16.62 8.91
CA LYS A 312 27.68 -15.53 8.86
C LYS A 312 27.22 -15.22 7.43
N SER A 313 28.14 -15.19 6.46
CA SER A 313 27.80 -14.99 5.05
C SER A 313 27.01 -16.16 4.48
N GLU A 314 27.35 -17.39 4.88
CA GLU A 314 26.61 -18.58 4.49
C GLU A 314 25.21 -18.55 5.11
N ALA A 315 25.07 -18.20 6.40
CA ALA A 315 23.78 -18.01 7.06
C ALA A 315 22.93 -16.91 6.38
N ALA A 316 23.52 -15.78 5.99
CA ALA A 316 22.83 -14.71 5.27
C ALA A 316 22.32 -15.17 3.89
N LEU A 317 23.12 -15.95 3.16
CA LEU A 317 22.74 -16.51 1.86
C LEU A 317 21.59 -17.52 2.00
N TRP A 318 21.62 -18.35 3.05
CA TRP A 318 20.50 -19.22 3.41
C TRP A 318 19.26 -18.44 3.85
N ASN A 319 19.46 -17.29 4.50
CA ASN A 319 18.37 -16.39 4.84
C ASN A 319 17.65 -15.83 3.59
N LEU A 320 18.41 -15.45 2.57
CA LEU A 320 17.83 -15.02 1.28
C LEU A 320 17.11 -16.16 0.56
N HIS A 321 17.70 -17.37 0.55
CA HIS A 321 17.10 -18.52 -0.14
C HIS A 321 15.76 -18.94 0.48
N HIS A 322 15.63 -18.92 1.81
CA HIS A 322 14.36 -19.28 2.45
C HIS A 322 13.25 -18.25 2.16
N LEU A 323 13.59 -16.95 2.15
CA LEU A 323 12.67 -15.89 1.79
C LEU A 323 12.21 -16.03 0.34
N GLN A 324 13.11 -16.36 -0.59
CA GLN A 324 12.78 -16.57 -2.00
C GLN A 324 11.74 -17.70 -2.17
N ILE A 325 11.89 -18.82 -1.44
CA ILE A 325 10.91 -19.90 -1.45
C ILE A 325 9.56 -19.41 -0.91
N ALA A 326 9.55 -18.81 0.29
CA ALA A 326 8.32 -18.35 0.92
C ALA A 326 7.57 -17.31 0.06
N VAL A 327 8.28 -16.34 -0.50
CA VAL A 327 7.71 -15.31 -1.40
C VAL A 327 7.17 -15.95 -2.67
N THR A 328 7.90 -16.88 -3.29
CA THR A 328 7.42 -17.59 -4.49
C THR A 328 6.13 -18.34 -4.19
N CYS A 329 6.07 -19.07 -3.07
CA CYS A 329 4.88 -19.77 -2.65
C CYS A 329 3.72 -18.81 -2.38
N ARG A 330 3.95 -17.68 -1.68
CA ARG A 330 2.90 -16.69 -1.43
C ARG A 330 2.35 -16.09 -2.72
N GLN A 331 3.23 -15.75 -3.68
CA GLN A 331 2.80 -15.26 -4.99
C GLN A 331 1.91 -16.27 -5.74
N ILE A 332 2.18 -17.56 -5.58
CA ILE A 332 1.35 -18.62 -6.18
C ILE A 332 -0.02 -18.70 -5.48
N LEU A 333 -0.06 -18.69 -4.15
CA LEU A 333 -1.33 -18.71 -3.38
C LEU A 333 -2.20 -17.48 -3.65
N ASP A 334 -1.57 -16.32 -3.84
CA ASP A 334 -2.26 -15.07 -4.18
C ASP A 334 -2.72 -15.00 -5.65
N GLY A 335 -2.38 -15.99 -6.49
CA GLY A 335 -2.66 -15.98 -7.93
C GLY A 335 -1.83 -14.98 -8.74
N LYS A 336 -0.79 -14.39 -8.14
CA LYS A 336 0.16 -13.46 -8.80
C LYS A 336 1.17 -14.19 -9.68
N ARG A 337 1.37 -15.49 -9.44
CA ARG A 337 2.27 -16.37 -10.19
C ARG A 337 1.61 -17.73 -10.42
N GLU A 338 1.75 -18.29 -11.61
CA GLU A 338 1.25 -19.64 -11.87
C GLU A 338 2.17 -20.71 -11.25
N LYS A 339 1.56 -21.76 -10.71
CA LYS A 339 2.27 -22.96 -10.25
C LYS A 339 2.72 -23.79 -11.46
N THR A 340 4.03 -23.79 -11.76
CA THR A 340 4.59 -24.67 -12.80
C THR A 340 4.88 -26.06 -12.26
N LEU A 341 4.95 -27.07 -13.14
CA LEU A 341 5.37 -28.42 -12.78
C LEU A 341 6.79 -28.45 -12.19
N GLU A 342 7.68 -27.63 -12.72
CA GLU A 342 9.05 -27.51 -12.22
C GLU A 342 9.10 -27.04 -10.77
N ILE A 343 8.33 -25.98 -10.43
CA ILE A 343 8.24 -25.49 -9.04
C ILE A 343 7.63 -26.58 -8.15
N HIS A 344 6.60 -27.28 -8.62
CA HIS A 344 6.00 -28.37 -7.87
C HIS A 344 7.00 -29.48 -7.57
N ASP A 345 7.73 -29.98 -8.58
CA ASP A 345 8.69 -31.06 -8.43
C ASP A 345 9.87 -30.66 -7.51
N GLN A 346 10.32 -29.41 -7.61
CA GLN A 346 11.33 -28.86 -6.70
C GLN A 346 10.85 -28.89 -5.24
N LEU A 347 9.62 -28.49 -4.97
CA LEU A 347 9.04 -28.49 -3.62
C LEU A 347 8.74 -29.90 -3.11
N VAL A 348 8.30 -30.82 -3.98
CA VAL A 348 8.15 -32.24 -3.60
C VAL A 348 9.50 -32.85 -3.23
N ASN A 349 10.55 -32.60 -4.02
CA ASN A 349 11.90 -33.06 -3.71
C ASN A 349 12.41 -32.46 -2.38
N LEU A 350 12.13 -31.18 -2.13
CA LEU A 350 12.41 -30.52 -0.85
C LEU A 350 11.76 -31.24 0.33
N LEU A 351 10.48 -31.58 0.22
CA LEU A 351 9.71 -32.21 1.30
C LEU A 351 9.95 -33.72 1.47
N THR A 352 10.50 -34.40 0.47
CA THR A 352 10.76 -35.86 0.51
C THR A 352 12.24 -36.18 0.74
N SER A 353 13.15 -35.25 0.44
CA SER A 353 14.57 -35.44 0.64
C SER A 353 14.95 -35.20 2.10
N LYS A 354 15.13 -36.28 2.87
CA LYS A 354 15.66 -36.22 4.25
C LYS A 354 16.97 -35.42 4.34
N ARG A 355 17.80 -35.48 3.29
CA ARG A 355 19.03 -34.69 3.20
C ARG A 355 18.72 -33.19 3.13
N GLN A 356 17.78 -32.75 2.31
CA GLN A 356 17.43 -31.34 2.19
C GLN A 356 16.71 -30.83 3.45
N ILE A 357 15.78 -31.59 4.01
CA ILE A 357 15.09 -31.20 5.26
C ILE A 357 16.09 -31.03 6.41
N ASN A 358 16.96 -32.02 6.64
CA ASN A 358 17.98 -31.91 7.69
C ASN A 358 18.92 -30.74 7.42
N PHE A 359 19.28 -30.53 6.16
CA PHE A 359 20.13 -29.42 5.77
C PHE A 359 19.48 -28.05 6.08
N PHE A 360 18.21 -27.84 5.74
CA PHE A 360 17.49 -26.62 6.12
C PHE A 360 17.32 -26.48 7.62
N LYS A 361 17.06 -27.60 8.33
CA LYS A 361 16.92 -27.61 9.79
C LYS A 361 18.22 -27.25 10.51
N GLU A 362 19.37 -27.61 9.95
CA GLU A 362 20.70 -27.27 10.48
C GLU A 362 21.09 -25.82 10.16
N LYS A 363 20.63 -25.27 9.03
CA LYS A 363 21.08 -23.97 8.50
C LYS A 363 20.15 -22.80 8.79
N LEU A 364 18.87 -23.05 9.07
CA LEU A 364 17.86 -22.03 9.36
C LEU A 364 17.45 -22.04 10.83
N GLU A 365 17.12 -20.87 11.35
CA GLU A 365 16.40 -20.75 12.61
C GLU A 365 15.04 -21.48 12.54
N HIS A 366 14.56 -21.95 13.70
CA HIS A 366 13.33 -22.73 13.79
C HIS A 366 12.13 -22.06 13.10
N GLN A 367 11.98 -20.75 13.24
CA GLN A 367 10.89 -20.01 12.61
C GLN A 367 11.03 -19.96 11.07
N ALA A 368 12.23 -19.67 10.55
CA ALA A 368 12.50 -19.63 9.12
C ALA A 368 12.35 -21.02 8.47
N PHE A 369 12.83 -22.06 9.15
CA PHE A 369 12.60 -23.46 8.75
C PHE A 369 11.10 -23.78 8.66
N SER A 370 10.33 -23.46 9.70
CA SER A 370 8.89 -23.69 9.72
C SER A 370 8.17 -22.99 8.56
N LYS A 371 8.54 -21.73 8.27
CA LYS A 371 8.00 -20.98 7.12
C LYS A 371 8.21 -21.71 5.80
N VAL A 372 9.43 -22.17 5.52
CA VAL A 372 9.74 -22.88 4.27
C VAL A 372 8.93 -24.16 4.13
N ILE A 373 8.86 -24.96 5.19
CA ILE A 373 8.17 -26.25 5.15
C ILE A 373 6.67 -26.04 4.93
N TRP A 374 6.02 -25.13 5.67
CA TRP A 374 4.60 -24.88 5.48
C TRP A 374 4.29 -24.22 4.14
N ALA A 375 5.15 -23.32 3.65
CA ALA A 375 5.02 -22.74 2.31
C ALA A 375 5.09 -23.79 1.22
N ALA A 376 6.03 -24.73 1.32
CA ALA A 376 6.18 -25.83 0.37
C ALA A 376 4.98 -26.76 0.41
N ILE A 377 4.51 -27.16 1.60
CA ILE A 377 3.32 -28.00 1.78
C ILE A 377 2.10 -27.34 1.13
N ALA A 378 1.92 -26.03 1.34
CA ALA A 378 0.79 -25.29 0.78
C ALA A 378 0.73 -25.37 -0.74
N ILE A 379 1.85 -25.15 -1.41
CA ILE A 379 1.89 -25.23 -2.88
C ILE A 379 1.79 -26.66 -3.38
N VAL A 380 2.39 -27.64 -2.71
CA VAL A 380 2.30 -29.04 -3.12
C VAL A 380 0.85 -29.53 -3.08
N LEU A 381 0.08 -29.11 -2.06
CA LEU A 381 -1.32 -29.47 -1.89
C LEU A 381 -2.28 -28.64 -2.75
N GLU A 382 -1.90 -27.48 -3.27
CA GLU A 382 -2.75 -26.74 -4.21
C GLU A 382 -2.87 -27.48 -5.57
N PRO A 383 -4.02 -27.37 -6.28
CA PRO A 383 -4.19 -27.99 -7.59
C PRO A 383 -3.14 -27.53 -8.63
N PRO A 384 -2.83 -28.34 -9.66
CA PRO A 384 -3.37 -29.67 -9.94
C PRO A 384 -2.83 -30.73 -8.96
N ASN A 385 -3.73 -31.60 -8.46
CA ASN A 385 -3.38 -32.65 -7.52
C ASN A 385 -2.53 -33.72 -8.23
N ASN A 386 -1.26 -33.82 -7.85
CA ASN A 386 -0.45 -35.00 -8.14
C ASN A 386 -0.63 -36.02 -7.01
N ILE A 387 -0.45 -37.31 -7.33
CA ILE A 387 -0.42 -38.38 -6.34
C ILE A 387 0.76 -38.09 -5.40
N LEU A 388 0.46 -37.82 -4.13
CA LEU A 388 1.49 -37.67 -3.11
C LEU A 388 2.19 -39.02 -2.91
N SER A 389 3.51 -39.01 -2.76
CA SER A 389 4.24 -40.21 -2.35
C SER A 389 3.75 -40.68 -0.97
N GLU A 390 3.73 -41.99 -0.72
CA GLU A 390 3.37 -42.56 0.59
C GLU A 390 4.19 -41.95 1.74
N ASP A 391 5.48 -41.69 1.52
CA ASP A 391 6.37 -41.06 2.51
C ASP A 391 5.88 -39.66 2.91
N LEU A 392 5.60 -38.79 1.93
CA LEU A 392 5.06 -37.45 2.16
C LEU A 392 3.69 -37.50 2.85
N GLN A 393 2.84 -38.46 2.48
CA GLN A 393 1.54 -38.64 3.12
C GLN A 393 1.68 -39.01 4.61
N SER A 394 2.63 -39.87 4.95
CA SER A 394 2.90 -40.25 6.35
C SER A 394 3.38 -39.05 7.18
N GLU A 395 4.26 -38.21 6.64
CA GLU A 395 4.74 -37.00 7.31
C GLU A 395 3.64 -35.96 7.48
N LEU A 396 2.78 -35.78 6.46
CA LEU A 396 1.61 -34.90 6.57
C LEU A 396 0.67 -35.39 7.67
N ASN A 397 0.37 -36.69 7.72
CA ASN A 397 -0.50 -37.27 8.76
C ASN A 397 0.04 -36.98 10.17
N TYR A 398 1.36 -37.15 10.38
CA TYR A 398 1.99 -36.80 11.65
C TYR A 398 1.82 -35.32 12.01
N LEU A 399 1.98 -34.40 11.04
CA LEU A 399 1.73 -32.97 11.26
C LEU A 399 0.26 -32.70 11.61
N VAL A 400 -0.69 -33.37 10.95
CA VAL A 400 -2.12 -33.18 11.24
C VAL A 400 -2.46 -33.60 12.67
N GLU A 401 -1.85 -34.66 13.20
CA GLU A 401 -2.01 -35.10 14.60
C GLU A 401 -1.54 -34.05 15.63
N THR A 402 -0.71 -33.08 15.22
CA THR A 402 -0.26 -32.00 16.11
C THR A 402 -1.22 -30.81 16.19
N PHE A 403 -2.15 -30.66 15.24
CA PHE A 403 -3.08 -29.53 15.20
C PHE A 403 -3.95 -29.37 16.45
N PRO A 404 -4.49 -30.43 17.07
CA PRO A 404 -5.25 -30.31 18.31
C PRO A 404 -4.43 -29.74 19.49
N ASN A 405 -3.10 -29.74 19.39
CA ASN A 405 -2.19 -29.26 20.42
C ASN A 405 -1.58 -27.88 20.10
N LEU A 406 -2.01 -27.23 19.01
CA LEU A 406 -1.55 -25.87 18.70
C LEU A 406 -1.92 -24.93 19.85
N SER A 407 -0.95 -24.18 20.36
CA SER A 407 -1.21 -23.17 21.40
C SER A 407 -1.99 -22.00 20.80
N ILE A 408 -3.04 -21.56 21.50
CA ILE A 408 -3.70 -20.29 21.20
C ILE A 408 -2.73 -19.18 21.61
N SER A 409 -2.03 -18.61 20.63
CA SER A 409 -1.15 -17.46 20.86
C SER A 409 -1.79 -16.26 20.18
N LEU A 410 -2.53 -15.50 20.97
CA LEU A 410 -3.02 -14.18 20.62
C LEU A 410 -1.87 -13.21 20.84
N ASP A 411 -1.19 -12.83 19.76
CA ASP A 411 -0.27 -11.72 19.84
C ASP A 411 -1.08 -10.44 20.13
N GLY A 412 -0.98 -9.98 21.38
CA GLY A 412 -1.73 -8.85 21.93
C GLY A 412 -1.46 -7.52 21.21
N PHE A 413 -0.41 -7.43 20.39
CA PHE A 413 -0.04 -6.18 19.74
C PHE A 413 0.08 -6.28 18.21
N HIS A 414 0.10 -7.48 17.60
CA HIS A 414 0.54 -7.63 16.20
C HIS A 414 -0.41 -8.38 15.24
N ARG A 415 -1.71 -8.53 15.57
CA ARG A 415 -2.67 -9.10 14.59
C ARG A 415 -2.77 -8.34 13.27
N ARG A 416 -2.46 -7.04 13.26
CA ARG A 416 -2.45 -6.17 12.07
C ARG A 416 -1.10 -6.05 11.33
N GLN A 417 -0.04 -6.78 11.71
CA GLN A 417 1.25 -6.63 11.02
C GLN A 417 1.24 -7.23 9.60
N SER A 418 1.72 -6.44 8.62
CA SER A 418 1.70 -6.72 7.18
C SER A 418 2.77 -7.72 6.68
N TYR A 419 3.08 -8.76 7.45
CA TYR A 419 4.12 -9.72 7.04
C TYR A 419 3.52 -11.09 6.67
N ASP A 420 3.07 -11.19 5.42
CA ASP A 420 2.40 -12.31 4.71
C ASP A 420 3.23 -13.61 4.53
N LEU A 421 4.37 -13.76 5.22
CA LEU A 421 5.34 -14.85 5.00
C LEU A 421 5.56 -15.73 6.23
N ASP A 422 4.69 -15.66 7.24
CA ASP A 422 4.81 -16.54 8.40
C ASP A 422 4.22 -17.94 8.13
N ALA A 423 4.61 -18.92 8.95
CA ALA A 423 4.13 -20.29 8.82
C ALA A 423 2.60 -20.38 8.99
N ARG A 424 2.01 -19.51 9.81
CA ARG A 424 0.57 -19.53 10.13
C ARG A 424 -0.25 -19.13 8.91
N ALA A 425 0.23 -18.20 8.10
CA ALA A 425 -0.36 -17.81 6.83
C ALA A 425 -0.48 -19.02 5.88
N PHE A 426 0.57 -19.82 5.76
CA PHE A 426 0.55 -21.02 4.94
C PHE A 426 -0.32 -22.13 5.54
N ILE A 427 -0.29 -22.30 6.87
CA ILE A 427 -1.20 -23.23 7.57
C ILE A 427 -2.66 -22.87 7.30
N ALA A 428 -3.02 -21.59 7.28
CA ALA A 428 -4.39 -21.15 7.01
C ALA A 428 -4.94 -21.72 5.69
N HIS A 429 -4.14 -21.69 4.62
CA HIS A 429 -4.55 -22.24 3.31
C HIS A 429 -4.70 -23.76 3.33
N VAL A 430 -3.85 -24.46 4.09
CA VAL A 430 -3.69 -25.91 4.01
C VAL A 430 -4.53 -26.67 5.01
N ALA A 431 -4.69 -26.10 6.21
CA ALA A 431 -5.29 -26.78 7.35
C ALA A 431 -6.64 -27.41 7.00
N PRO A 432 -7.59 -26.74 6.32
CA PRO A 432 -8.87 -27.37 6.00
C PRO A 432 -8.75 -28.65 5.16
N LYS A 433 -7.81 -28.70 4.22
CA LYS A 433 -7.57 -29.90 3.40
C LYS A 433 -6.97 -31.03 4.22
N LEU A 434 -6.01 -30.71 5.11
CA LEU A 434 -5.39 -31.70 6.00
C LEU A 434 -6.36 -32.23 7.06
N LEU A 435 -7.23 -31.37 7.59
CA LEU A 435 -8.21 -31.72 8.62
C LEU A 435 -9.26 -32.72 8.15
N ARG A 436 -9.47 -32.88 6.84
CA ARG A 436 -10.35 -33.90 6.28
C ARG A 436 -9.88 -35.32 6.63
N GLU A 437 -8.58 -35.52 6.79
CA GLU A 437 -7.98 -36.82 7.07
C GLU A 437 -8.02 -37.19 8.56
N LEU A 438 -8.38 -36.25 9.45
CA LEU A 438 -8.47 -36.53 10.88
C LEU A 438 -9.71 -37.35 11.23
N GLN A 439 -9.51 -38.29 12.16
CA GLN A 439 -10.53 -38.96 12.94
C GLN A 439 -10.02 -39.02 14.39
N PRO A 440 -10.83 -38.73 15.43
CA PRO A 440 -12.28 -38.47 15.45
C PRO A 440 -12.69 -36.99 15.22
N ASP A 441 -14.00 -36.76 15.03
CA ASP A 441 -14.62 -35.43 14.80
C ASP A 441 -14.23 -34.37 15.85
N THR A 442 -14.06 -34.77 17.11
CA THR A 442 -13.58 -33.91 18.19
C THR A 442 -12.23 -33.26 17.87
N SER A 443 -11.30 -33.99 17.25
CA SER A 443 -9.98 -33.46 16.87
C SER A 443 -10.08 -32.48 15.71
N VAL A 444 -10.99 -32.71 14.77
CA VAL A 444 -11.30 -31.77 13.68
C VAL A 444 -11.83 -30.46 14.24
N ARG A 445 -12.80 -30.53 15.17
CA ARG A 445 -13.40 -29.37 15.83
C ARG A 445 -12.37 -28.53 16.58
N VAL A 446 -11.59 -29.14 17.47
CA VAL A 446 -10.51 -28.45 18.23
C VAL A 446 -9.56 -27.77 17.25
N SER A 447 -9.09 -28.52 16.25
CA SER A 447 -8.10 -28.00 15.30
C SER A 447 -8.65 -26.89 14.42
N ALA A 448 -9.91 -27.00 13.96
CA ALA A 448 -10.55 -25.97 13.15
C ALA A 448 -10.72 -24.67 13.94
N PHE A 449 -11.15 -24.78 15.21
CA PHE A 449 -11.26 -23.64 16.13
C PHE A 449 -9.90 -22.97 16.33
N ARG A 450 -8.87 -23.75 16.67
CA ARG A 450 -7.50 -23.25 16.91
C ARG A 450 -6.85 -22.67 15.66
N CYS A 451 -7.06 -23.27 14.49
CA CYS A 451 -6.56 -22.73 13.23
C CYS A 451 -7.25 -21.41 12.88
N LEU A 452 -8.57 -21.30 13.10
CA LEU A 452 -9.30 -20.07 12.82
C LEU A 452 -8.81 -18.90 13.70
N ILE A 453 -8.52 -19.13 14.97
CA ILE A 453 -8.06 -18.08 15.90
C ILE A 453 -6.57 -17.84 15.87
N GLY A 454 -5.77 -18.85 15.50
CA GLY A 454 -4.31 -18.79 15.52
C GLY A 454 -3.71 -17.98 14.39
N VAL A 455 -4.49 -17.71 13.35
CA VAL A 455 -4.09 -17.00 12.13
C VAL A 455 -4.39 -15.50 12.23
N ARG A 456 -3.61 -14.68 11.54
CA ARG A 456 -3.82 -13.21 11.46
C ARG A 456 -5.04 -12.90 10.60
N ASP A 457 -5.52 -11.66 10.60
CA ASP A 457 -6.77 -11.31 9.93
C ASP A 457 -6.76 -11.67 8.42
N GLY A 458 -5.70 -11.30 7.69
CA GLY A 458 -5.57 -11.71 6.27
C GLY A 458 -5.61 -13.23 6.06
N ASP A 459 -5.15 -13.99 7.04
CA ASP A 459 -5.06 -15.45 7.00
C ASP A 459 -6.35 -16.12 7.53
N SER A 460 -7.13 -15.49 8.42
CA SER A 460 -8.47 -15.97 8.78
C SER A 460 -9.37 -16.00 7.55
N CYS A 461 -9.21 -15.02 6.66
CA CYS A 461 -9.88 -15.00 5.36
C CYS A 461 -9.44 -16.17 4.46
N ALA A 462 -8.13 -16.43 4.39
CA ALA A 462 -7.59 -17.56 3.64
C ALA A 462 -8.09 -18.90 4.19
N PHE A 463 -8.08 -19.06 5.53
CA PHE A 463 -8.59 -20.25 6.20
C PHE A 463 -10.06 -20.47 5.89
N MET A 464 -10.93 -19.47 6.10
CA MET A 464 -12.36 -19.62 5.83
C MET A 464 -12.65 -19.87 4.35
N ARG A 465 -11.90 -19.26 3.43
CA ARG A 465 -12.02 -19.53 1.99
C ARG A 465 -11.65 -20.97 1.66
N SER A 466 -10.51 -21.45 2.16
CA SER A 466 -10.07 -22.84 1.97
C SER A 466 -11.03 -23.82 2.64
N TRP A 467 -11.55 -23.49 3.82
CA TRP A 467 -12.55 -24.27 4.53
C TRP A 467 -13.85 -24.43 3.74
N ILE A 468 -14.41 -23.33 3.25
CA ILE A 468 -15.63 -23.37 2.42
C ILE A 468 -15.38 -24.13 1.11
N ARG A 469 -14.18 -23.98 0.51
CA ARG A 469 -13.80 -24.73 -0.71
C ARG A 469 -13.77 -26.23 -0.45
N GLU A 470 -13.25 -26.67 0.70
CA GLU A 470 -13.11 -28.08 1.03
C GLU A 470 -14.42 -28.69 1.56
N TYR A 471 -15.06 -28.08 2.56
CA TYR A 471 -16.21 -28.66 3.22
C TYR A 471 -17.56 -28.20 2.64
N GLY A 472 -17.58 -27.06 1.95
CA GLY A 472 -18.81 -26.42 1.49
C GLY A 472 -19.49 -25.60 2.59
N LEU A 473 -20.36 -24.67 2.16
CA LEU A 473 -21.10 -23.79 3.07
C LEU A 473 -22.16 -24.55 3.87
N GLU A 474 -22.79 -25.56 3.29
CA GLU A 474 -23.88 -26.34 3.92
C GLU A 474 -23.40 -27.34 4.98
N TYR A 475 -22.09 -27.56 5.09
CA TYR A 475 -21.53 -28.51 6.05
C TYR A 475 -21.80 -28.06 7.50
N PRO A 476 -22.29 -28.94 8.40
CA PRO A 476 -22.67 -28.56 9.76
C PRO A 476 -21.58 -27.83 10.53
N LEU A 477 -20.35 -28.33 10.51
CA LEU A 477 -19.23 -27.69 11.19
C LEU A 477 -18.86 -26.33 10.57
N THR A 478 -19.07 -26.13 9.26
CA THR A 478 -18.92 -24.81 8.63
C THR A 478 -19.93 -23.83 9.22
N GLN A 479 -21.20 -24.23 9.36
CA GLN A 479 -22.23 -23.40 9.97
C GLN A 479 -21.96 -23.11 11.45
N GLU A 480 -21.38 -24.06 12.17
CA GLU A 480 -20.96 -23.87 13.56
C GLU A 480 -19.78 -22.91 13.68
N LEU A 481 -18.75 -23.04 12.81
CA LEU A 481 -17.64 -22.08 12.73
C LEU A 481 -18.15 -20.66 12.46
N ILE A 482 -19.06 -20.49 11.51
CA ILE A 482 -19.69 -19.19 11.22
C ILE A 482 -20.40 -18.64 12.45
N SER A 483 -21.09 -19.49 13.21
CA SER A 483 -21.84 -19.06 14.39
C SER A 483 -20.97 -18.73 15.61
N VAL A 484 -19.73 -19.24 15.69
CA VAL A 484 -18.80 -18.92 16.79
C VAL A 484 -17.92 -17.70 16.49
N VAL A 485 -17.73 -17.34 15.21
CA VAL A 485 -16.94 -16.16 14.78
C VAL A 485 -17.29 -14.88 15.54
N PRO A 486 -18.57 -14.51 15.79
CA PRO A 486 -18.89 -13.30 16.55
C PRO A 486 -18.40 -13.34 18.00
N ARG A 487 -18.45 -14.51 18.66
CA ARG A 487 -17.92 -14.69 20.03
C ARG A 487 -16.41 -14.58 20.04
N ILE A 488 -15.74 -15.16 19.04
CA ILE A 488 -14.28 -15.05 18.88
C ILE A 488 -13.89 -13.58 18.70
N ALA A 489 -14.56 -12.84 17.81
CA ALA A 489 -14.32 -11.41 17.58
C ALA A 489 -14.49 -10.58 18.87
N ARG A 490 -15.54 -10.88 19.65
CA ARG A 490 -15.78 -10.24 20.95
C ARG A 490 -14.68 -10.58 21.95
N LEU A 491 -14.30 -11.85 22.06
CA LEU A 491 -13.29 -12.29 23.02
C LEU A 491 -11.88 -11.77 22.68
N ILE A 492 -11.57 -11.57 21.40
CA ILE A 492 -10.35 -10.88 20.96
C ILE A 492 -10.35 -9.43 21.48
N THR A 493 -11.46 -8.70 21.32
CA THR A 493 -11.57 -7.33 21.86
C THR A 493 -11.35 -7.30 23.37
N LEU A 494 -11.98 -8.23 24.10
CA LEU A 494 -11.79 -8.33 25.55
C LEU A 494 -10.35 -8.73 25.93
N THR A 495 -9.71 -9.56 25.11
CA THR A 495 -8.28 -9.90 25.29
C THR A 495 -7.41 -8.65 25.19
N TYR A 496 -7.71 -7.73 24.28
CA TYR A 496 -6.99 -6.45 24.19
C TYR A 496 -7.27 -5.50 25.35
N ALA A 497 -8.51 -5.48 25.84
CA ALA A 497 -8.88 -4.68 27.01
C ALA A 497 -8.23 -5.21 28.30
N PHE A 498 -8.04 -6.53 28.42
CA PHE A 498 -7.63 -7.20 29.66
C PHE A 498 -6.36 -8.05 29.50
N SER A 499 -5.39 -7.59 28.71
CA SER A 499 -4.24 -8.40 28.25
C SER A 499 -3.36 -9.03 29.34
N GLU A 500 -3.50 -8.60 30.60
CA GLU A 500 -2.74 -9.12 31.75
C GLU A 500 -3.56 -10.03 32.67
N ASP A 501 -4.86 -10.23 32.41
CA ASP A 501 -5.74 -11.00 33.30
C ASP A 501 -5.81 -12.48 32.90
N LEU A 502 -5.43 -13.38 33.83
CA LEU A 502 -5.45 -14.84 33.63
C LEU A 502 -6.85 -15.40 33.30
N ARG A 503 -7.92 -14.68 33.65
CA ARG A 503 -9.31 -15.06 33.31
C ARG A 503 -9.57 -15.06 31.81
N ILE A 504 -8.74 -14.36 31.02
CA ILE A 504 -8.81 -14.41 29.55
C ILE A 504 -8.50 -15.80 29.02
N ASP A 505 -7.46 -16.46 29.53
CA ASP A 505 -7.08 -17.82 29.09
C ASP A 505 -8.18 -18.84 29.44
N GLU A 506 -8.81 -18.68 30.61
CA GLU A 506 -9.94 -19.48 31.02
C GLU A 506 -11.19 -19.24 30.13
N ALA A 507 -11.45 -17.99 29.75
CA ALA A 507 -12.53 -17.65 28.82
C ALA A 507 -12.31 -18.26 27.42
N TRP A 508 -11.07 -18.25 26.92
CA TRP A 508 -10.72 -18.92 25.65
C TRP A 508 -10.88 -20.42 25.73
N SER A 509 -10.39 -21.04 26.81
CA SER A 509 -10.53 -22.47 27.05
C SER A 509 -12.00 -22.90 27.14
N THR A 510 -12.82 -22.09 27.81
CA THR A 510 -14.27 -22.32 27.94
C THR A 510 -14.98 -22.20 26.58
N LEU A 511 -14.62 -21.21 25.77
CA LEU A 511 -15.20 -21.04 24.44
C LEU A 511 -14.82 -22.21 23.51
N GLU A 512 -13.56 -22.65 23.53
CA GLU A 512 -13.10 -23.83 22.77
C GLU A 512 -13.85 -25.09 23.23
N GLN A 513 -13.90 -25.35 24.53
CA GLN A 513 -14.60 -26.52 25.09
C GLN A 513 -16.07 -26.52 24.67
N ASN A 514 -16.75 -25.39 24.78
CA ASN A 514 -18.15 -25.27 24.38
C ASN A 514 -18.36 -25.52 22.88
N PHE A 515 -17.42 -25.08 22.02
CA PHE A 515 -17.46 -25.35 20.59
C PHE A 515 -17.25 -26.85 20.28
N VAL A 516 -16.33 -27.49 21.00
CA VAL A 516 -15.99 -28.91 20.83
C VAL A 516 -17.10 -29.83 21.32
N GLU A 517 -17.75 -29.47 22.42
CA GLU A 517 -18.86 -30.22 23.04
C GLU A 517 -20.23 -29.93 22.40
N GLU A 518 -20.31 -29.07 21.38
CA GLU A 518 -21.56 -28.61 20.75
C GLU A 518 -22.55 -28.00 21.76
N SER A 519 -22.05 -27.45 22.87
CA SER A 519 -22.88 -26.97 23.99
C SER A 519 -23.27 -25.50 23.87
N PHE A 520 -22.79 -24.78 22.84
CA PHE A 520 -23.07 -23.35 22.68
C PHE A 520 -24.33 -23.08 21.87
N HIS A 521 -25.17 -22.16 22.37
CA HIS A 521 -26.27 -21.60 21.59
C HIS A 521 -25.73 -20.67 20.50
N LYS A 522 -26.23 -20.83 19.27
CA LYS A 522 -25.94 -19.90 18.17
C LYS A 522 -26.37 -18.50 18.60
N ILE A 523 -25.48 -17.53 18.41
CA ILE A 523 -25.77 -16.12 18.65
C ILE A 523 -25.56 -15.35 17.36
N SER A 524 -26.37 -14.32 17.15
CA SER A 524 -26.18 -13.32 16.11
C SER A 524 -24.98 -12.43 16.39
N ILE A 525 -24.50 -11.69 15.38
CA ILE A 525 -23.45 -10.67 15.57
C ILE A 525 -23.91 -9.61 16.59
N LEU A 526 -25.19 -9.25 16.56
CA LEU A 526 -25.78 -8.28 17.47
C LEU A 526 -25.82 -8.77 18.93
N GLU A 527 -26.13 -10.05 19.15
CA GLU A 527 -26.06 -10.66 20.48
C GLU A 527 -24.61 -10.76 20.96
N ALA A 528 -23.66 -11.02 20.06
CA ALA A 528 -22.23 -11.08 20.40
C ALA A 528 -21.68 -9.74 20.92
N LEU A 529 -22.19 -8.60 20.43
CA LEU A 529 -21.85 -7.28 21.00
C LEU A 529 -22.16 -7.19 22.49
N ARG A 530 -23.22 -7.86 22.94
CA ARG A 530 -23.68 -7.85 24.34
C ARG A 530 -23.15 -9.05 25.13
N TRP A 531 -22.53 -10.00 24.45
CA TRP A 531 -21.99 -11.19 25.08
C TRP A 531 -20.67 -10.86 25.77
N THR A 532 -20.53 -11.34 27.00
CA THR A 532 -19.29 -11.31 27.77
C THR A 532 -19.22 -12.64 28.51
N PRO A 533 -18.11 -13.38 28.45
CA PRO A 533 -17.94 -14.59 29.25
C PRO A 533 -18.22 -14.29 30.72
N GLU A 534 -18.90 -15.20 31.43
CA GLU A 534 -19.33 -14.99 32.81
C GLU A 534 -18.17 -14.58 33.73
N ILE A 535 -16.99 -15.16 33.49
CA ILE A 535 -15.76 -14.87 34.23
C ILE A 535 -15.20 -13.45 34.01
N LEU A 536 -15.60 -12.78 32.92
CA LEU A 536 -15.14 -11.44 32.55
C LEU A 536 -16.20 -10.34 32.80
N ILE A 537 -17.40 -10.68 33.27
CA ILE A 537 -18.50 -9.70 33.47
C ILE A 537 -18.06 -8.56 34.40
N GLU A 538 -17.48 -8.89 35.56
CA GLU A 538 -17.07 -7.89 36.55
C GLU A 538 -16.00 -6.92 36.00
N LEU A 539 -15.09 -7.42 35.16
CA LEU A 539 -14.09 -6.57 34.49
C LEU A 539 -14.73 -5.66 33.46
N ASN A 540 -15.58 -6.22 32.60
CA ASN A 540 -16.24 -5.47 31.53
C ASN A 540 -17.18 -4.37 32.07
N GLU A 541 -17.82 -4.58 33.22
CA GLU A 541 -18.66 -3.56 33.86
C GLU A 541 -17.86 -2.33 34.34
N GLN A 542 -16.54 -2.45 34.54
CA GLN A 542 -15.67 -1.34 34.94
C GLN A 542 -15.18 -0.50 33.76
N GLU A 543 -15.29 -1.02 32.54
CA GLU A 543 -14.83 -0.36 31.32
C GLU A 543 -15.87 0.63 30.74
N PRO A 544 -15.44 1.63 29.93
CA PRO A 544 -16.34 2.46 29.13
C PRO A 544 -17.32 1.66 28.27
N ARG A 545 -18.54 2.16 28.09
CA ARG A 545 -19.60 1.50 27.29
C ARG A 545 -19.18 1.17 25.86
N SER A 546 -18.40 2.03 25.22
CA SER A 546 -17.80 1.75 23.91
C SER A 546 -16.94 0.47 23.89
N LEU A 547 -16.17 0.17 24.94
CA LEU A 547 -15.43 -1.10 25.06
C LEU A 547 -16.35 -2.26 25.45
N GLN A 548 -17.41 -2.00 26.21
CA GLN A 548 -18.45 -2.99 26.50
C GLN A 548 -19.19 -3.49 25.27
N LEU A 549 -19.17 -2.75 24.16
CA LEU A 549 -19.79 -3.13 22.88
C LEU A 549 -18.78 -3.28 21.74
N GLY A 550 -17.49 -3.41 22.03
CA GLY A 550 -16.47 -3.59 21.01
C GLY A 550 -16.47 -5.01 20.40
N LEU A 551 -16.18 -5.08 19.11
CA LEU A 551 -15.84 -6.30 18.37
C LEU A 551 -14.53 -6.08 17.63
N ASP A 552 -13.76 -7.16 17.47
CA ASP A 552 -12.61 -7.14 16.58
C ASP A 552 -13.14 -7.22 15.14
N TRP A 553 -13.33 -6.03 14.55
CA TRP A 553 -13.88 -5.89 13.20
C TRP A 553 -12.95 -6.49 12.15
N SER A 554 -11.63 -6.41 12.35
CA SER A 554 -10.67 -6.98 11.41
C SER A 554 -10.82 -8.50 11.31
N PHE A 555 -10.82 -9.20 12.44
CA PHE A 555 -11.03 -10.65 12.51
C PHE A 555 -12.43 -11.05 12.03
N LEU A 556 -13.48 -10.40 12.55
CA LEU A 556 -14.86 -10.69 12.18
C LEU A 556 -15.02 -10.63 10.67
N MET A 557 -14.44 -9.59 10.05
CA MET A 557 -14.56 -9.42 8.62
C MET A 557 -13.71 -10.36 7.82
N ALA A 558 -12.47 -10.59 8.23
CA ALA A 558 -11.65 -11.60 7.61
C ALA A 558 -12.36 -12.96 7.55
N ALA A 559 -12.98 -13.40 8.65
CA ALA A 559 -13.68 -14.67 8.71
C ALA A 559 -14.98 -14.69 7.87
N LEU A 560 -15.71 -13.57 7.80
CA LEU A 560 -16.97 -13.48 7.06
C LEU A 560 -16.81 -13.16 5.57
N THR A 561 -15.68 -12.56 5.15
CA THR A 561 -15.42 -12.18 3.75
C THR A 561 -15.69 -13.31 2.77
N PRO A 562 -15.16 -14.53 2.99
CA PRO A 562 -15.31 -15.61 2.02
C PRO A 562 -16.74 -16.10 1.88
N ILE A 563 -17.62 -15.80 2.86
CA ILE A 563 -19.05 -16.15 2.85
C ILE A 563 -19.84 -15.08 2.11
N ILE A 564 -19.56 -13.80 2.40
CA ILE A 564 -20.21 -12.65 1.77
C ILE A 564 -19.84 -12.56 0.28
N GLY A 565 -18.65 -13.02 -0.09
CA GLY A 565 -18.17 -13.01 -1.47
C GLY A 565 -18.64 -14.17 -2.35
N ILE A 566 -19.38 -15.17 -1.84
CA ILE A 566 -19.74 -16.35 -2.64
C ILE A 566 -20.76 -15.96 -3.72
N GLU A 567 -20.37 -16.07 -4.98
CA GLU A 567 -21.30 -16.05 -6.11
C GLU A 567 -22.04 -17.39 -6.21
N SER A 568 -22.90 -17.66 -5.23
CA SER A 568 -23.72 -18.86 -5.24
C SER A 568 -25.00 -18.63 -6.03
N GLY A 569 -25.34 -19.57 -6.92
CA GLY A 569 -26.68 -19.66 -7.51
C GLY A 569 -27.73 -20.10 -6.49
N ASP A 570 -27.32 -20.71 -5.38
CA ASP A 570 -28.20 -21.23 -4.35
C ASP A 570 -28.89 -20.12 -3.55
N LYS A 571 -30.19 -20.31 -3.32
CA LYS A 571 -31.06 -19.39 -2.59
C LYS A 571 -30.76 -19.40 -1.09
N ALA A 572 -30.34 -20.53 -0.50
CA ALA A 572 -30.03 -20.60 0.92
C ALA A 572 -28.74 -19.83 1.23
N ALA A 573 -27.69 -20.03 0.43
CA ALA A 573 -26.45 -19.25 0.51
C ALA A 573 -26.69 -17.74 0.39
N LYS A 574 -27.53 -17.30 -0.56
CA LYS A 574 -27.91 -15.88 -0.71
C LYS A 574 -28.67 -15.35 0.51
N SER A 575 -29.56 -16.15 1.09
CA SER A 575 -30.28 -15.75 2.30
C SER A 575 -29.33 -15.57 3.48
N LEU A 576 -28.37 -16.48 3.65
CA LEU A 576 -27.36 -16.39 4.69
C LEU A 576 -26.45 -15.17 4.50
N GLU A 577 -25.99 -14.90 3.27
CA GLU A 577 -25.22 -13.69 2.92
C GLU A 577 -25.96 -12.42 3.33
N ILE A 578 -27.24 -12.29 2.98
CA ILE A 578 -28.05 -11.12 3.31
C ILE A 578 -28.22 -10.98 4.82
N THR A 579 -28.55 -12.07 5.53
CA THR A 579 -28.72 -12.06 6.99
C THR A 579 -27.44 -11.66 7.71
N LEU A 580 -26.29 -12.25 7.34
CA LEU A 580 -25.00 -11.90 7.95
C LEU A 580 -24.61 -10.46 7.68
N LEU A 581 -24.85 -9.96 6.47
CA LEU A 581 -24.57 -8.58 6.10
C LEU A 581 -25.46 -7.60 6.90
N GLU A 582 -26.74 -7.93 7.02
CA GLU A 582 -27.69 -7.16 7.80
C GLU A 582 -27.25 -7.10 9.27
N GLU A 583 -26.95 -8.24 9.88
CA GLU A 583 -26.45 -8.31 11.26
C GLU A 583 -25.15 -7.53 11.47
N ALA A 584 -24.21 -7.60 10.52
CA ALA A 584 -22.94 -6.86 10.59
C ALA A 584 -23.16 -5.35 10.51
N PHE A 585 -24.06 -4.88 9.62
CA PHE A 585 -24.42 -3.47 9.56
C PHE A 585 -25.12 -2.99 10.83
N TYR A 586 -26.07 -3.77 11.36
CA TYR A 586 -26.71 -3.44 12.63
C TYR A 586 -25.70 -3.33 13.76
N ALA A 587 -24.77 -4.29 13.85
CA ALA A 587 -23.74 -4.27 14.87
C ALA A 587 -22.84 -3.04 14.76
N LEU A 588 -22.40 -2.68 13.54
CA LEU A 588 -21.59 -1.49 13.30
C LEU A 588 -22.33 -0.22 13.70
N LEU A 589 -23.60 -0.09 13.29
CA LEU A 589 -24.42 1.08 13.59
C LEU A 589 -24.73 1.19 15.08
N CYS A 590 -24.98 0.07 15.77
CA CYS A 590 -25.14 0.06 17.22
C CYS A 590 -23.87 0.55 17.93
N LEU A 591 -22.69 0.05 17.53
CA LEU A 591 -21.42 0.51 18.09
C LEU A 591 -21.22 2.02 17.87
N ARG A 592 -21.45 2.50 16.64
CA ARG A 592 -21.29 3.92 16.29
C ARG A 592 -22.28 4.82 17.01
N LYS A 593 -23.52 4.34 17.19
CA LYS A 593 -24.53 4.99 18.03
C LYS A 593 -24.04 5.15 19.47
N THR A 594 -23.52 4.08 20.07
CA THR A 594 -23.00 4.12 21.45
C THR A 594 -21.80 5.06 21.57
N ILE A 595 -20.86 5.05 20.62
CA ILE A 595 -19.73 5.99 20.60
C ILE A 595 -20.23 7.44 20.56
N TYR A 596 -21.26 7.72 19.74
CA TYR A 596 -21.87 9.03 19.67
C TYR A 596 -22.57 9.43 20.98
N GLU A 597 -23.35 8.53 21.58
CA GLU A 597 -24.03 8.76 22.87
C GLU A 597 -23.02 9.00 24.01
N ASP A 598 -21.96 8.20 24.10
CA ASP A 598 -20.89 8.35 25.09
C ASP A 598 -20.21 9.73 24.95
N ARG A 599 -19.88 10.15 23.71
CA ARG A 599 -19.24 11.45 23.46
C ARG A 599 -20.18 12.64 23.70
N SER A 600 -21.43 12.55 23.26
CA SER A 600 -22.41 13.62 23.42
C SER A 600 -22.82 13.87 24.87
N SER A 601 -22.62 12.89 25.76
CA SER A 601 -22.85 13.05 27.19
C SER A 601 -21.75 13.85 27.92
N SER A 602 -20.60 14.10 27.30
CA SER A 602 -19.54 14.92 27.89
C SER A 602 -19.88 16.41 27.78
N SER A 603 -19.91 17.12 28.91
CA SER A 603 -20.51 18.46 29.08
C SER A 603 -19.74 19.63 28.44
N ASP A 604 -18.83 19.39 27.50
CA ASP A 604 -18.09 20.45 26.80
C ASP A 604 -18.90 20.90 25.56
N GLU A 605 -19.76 21.91 25.72
CA GLU A 605 -20.55 22.48 24.62
C GLU A 605 -19.66 22.97 23.44
N ASP A 606 -18.48 23.52 23.72
CA ASP A 606 -17.52 23.97 22.69
C ASP A 606 -16.85 22.82 21.92
N ARG A 607 -16.93 21.57 22.43
CA ARG A 607 -16.46 20.37 21.71
C ARG A 607 -17.51 19.75 20.82
N TYR A 608 -18.78 20.17 20.90
CA TYR A 608 -19.88 19.46 20.26
C TYR A 608 -19.80 19.46 18.72
N ASP A 609 -19.54 20.61 18.09
CA ASP A 609 -19.40 20.73 16.64
C ASP A 609 -18.11 20.07 16.11
N PHE A 610 -17.02 20.13 16.88
CA PHE A 610 -15.79 19.44 16.53
C PHE A 610 -15.96 17.92 16.62
N MET A 611 -16.65 17.42 17.66
CA MET A 611 -16.87 15.99 17.88
C MET A 611 -17.80 15.37 16.85
N LYS A 612 -18.83 16.09 16.38
CA LYS A 612 -19.72 15.61 15.31
C LYS A 612 -18.96 15.36 13.99
N ARG A 613 -17.89 16.13 13.75
CA ARG A 613 -17.00 16.00 12.58
C ARG A 613 -15.82 15.04 12.80
N SER A 614 -15.55 14.62 14.04
CA SER A 614 -14.36 13.83 14.41
C SER A 614 -14.65 12.36 14.77
N ILE A 615 -15.86 11.85 14.54
CA ILE A 615 -16.16 10.40 14.63
C ILE A 615 -15.76 9.75 13.31
N TYR A 616 -14.45 9.63 13.09
CA TYR A 616 -13.93 8.92 11.93
C TYR A 616 -14.35 7.45 11.95
N LEU A 617 -14.36 6.82 10.78
CA LEU A 617 -14.35 5.36 10.72
C LEU A 617 -12.96 4.90 11.13
N ASP A 618 -12.89 3.97 12.09
CA ASP A 618 -11.64 3.29 12.37
C ASP A 618 -11.21 2.50 11.11
N GLU A 619 -9.92 2.26 10.97
CA GLU A 619 -9.35 1.58 9.79
C GLU A 619 -10.08 0.26 9.47
N ASP A 620 -10.40 -0.54 10.49
CA ASP A 620 -11.13 -1.80 10.32
C ASP A 620 -12.57 -1.59 9.85
N GLN A 621 -13.24 -0.54 10.32
CA GLN A 621 -14.60 -0.19 9.90
C GLN A 621 -14.59 0.29 8.43
N SER A 622 -13.61 1.10 8.04
CA SER A 622 -13.44 1.50 6.64
C SER A 622 -13.12 0.30 5.75
N HIS A 623 -12.23 -0.60 6.19
CA HIS A 623 -11.89 -1.82 5.45
C HIS A 623 -13.10 -2.75 5.31
N PHE A 624 -13.92 -2.89 6.36
CA PHE A 624 -15.19 -3.61 6.32
C PHE A 624 -16.13 -3.09 5.23
N LEU A 625 -16.37 -1.77 5.23
CA LEU A 625 -17.25 -1.15 4.26
C LEU A 625 -16.69 -1.29 2.84
N ASP A 626 -15.38 -1.12 2.68
CA ASP A 626 -14.68 -1.31 1.41
C ASP A 626 -14.86 -2.70 0.85
N MET A 627 -14.70 -3.70 1.70
CA MET A 627 -14.83 -5.11 1.35
C MET A 627 -16.26 -5.46 0.95
N ILE A 628 -17.27 -4.95 1.66
CA ILE A 628 -18.69 -5.13 1.28
C ILE A 628 -18.94 -4.54 -0.10
N VAL A 629 -18.43 -3.32 -0.33
CA VAL A 629 -18.61 -2.59 -1.58
C VAL A 629 -17.91 -3.30 -2.74
N LYS A 630 -16.67 -3.77 -2.55
CA LYS A 630 -15.83 -4.39 -3.59
C LYS A 630 -16.19 -5.84 -3.92
N SER A 631 -16.70 -6.61 -2.95
CA SER A 631 -16.86 -8.08 -3.10
C SER A 631 -17.87 -8.55 -4.15
N SER A 632 -18.86 -7.73 -4.55
CA SER A 632 -19.73 -8.06 -5.69
C SER A 632 -20.51 -6.84 -6.17
N LEU A 633 -19.96 -6.15 -7.19
CA LEU A 633 -20.58 -4.97 -7.81
C LEU A 633 -21.87 -5.28 -8.59
N ASN A 634 -22.23 -6.55 -8.76
CA ASN A 634 -23.53 -6.93 -9.32
C ASN A 634 -24.63 -7.07 -8.25
N LYS A 635 -24.26 -7.26 -6.98
CA LYS A 635 -25.20 -7.44 -5.85
C LYS A 635 -25.32 -6.22 -4.94
N ILE A 636 -24.54 -5.19 -5.20
CA ILE A 636 -24.41 -4.01 -4.35
C ILE A 636 -25.73 -3.23 -4.18
N THR A 637 -26.70 -3.31 -5.09
CA THR A 637 -28.04 -2.72 -4.87
C THR A 637 -28.68 -3.30 -3.62
N ILE A 638 -28.69 -4.64 -3.51
CA ILE A 638 -29.21 -5.37 -2.36
C ILE A 638 -28.44 -4.98 -1.10
N LYS A 639 -27.10 -4.85 -1.19
CA LYS A 639 -26.27 -4.46 -0.05
C LYS A 639 -26.58 -3.04 0.45
N ILE A 640 -26.83 -2.11 -0.47
CA ILE A 640 -27.25 -0.73 -0.14
C ILE A 640 -28.66 -0.73 0.47
N ASP A 641 -29.59 -1.51 -0.07
CA ASP A 641 -30.94 -1.63 0.49
C ASP A 641 -30.90 -2.20 1.92
N VAL A 642 -30.06 -3.21 2.17
CA VAL A 642 -29.84 -3.78 3.51
C VAL A 642 -29.23 -2.75 4.46
N LEU A 643 -28.25 -1.96 4.01
CA LEU A 643 -27.69 -0.87 4.81
C LEU A 643 -28.75 0.19 5.17
N ILE A 644 -29.53 0.64 4.19
CA ILE A 644 -30.61 1.62 4.41
C ILE A 644 -31.63 1.06 5.39
N HIS A 645 -31.98 -0.22 5.28
CA HIS A 645 -32.85 -0.89 6.23
C HIS A 645 -32.27 -0.85 7.66
N ALA A 646 -30.99 -1.19 7.82
CA ALA A 646 -30.30 -1.16 9.12
C ALA A 646 -30.22 0.26 9.71
N LEU A 647 -29.93 1.27 8.89
CA LEU A 647 -29.92 2.68 9.27
C LEU A 647 -31.30 3.15 9.78
N LYS A 648 -32.38 2.79 9.06
CA LYS A 648 -33.75 3.11 9.47
C LYS A 648 -34.11 2.47 10.81
N ALA A 649 -33.81 1.19 10.97
CA ALA A 649 -34.17 0.44 12.16
C ALA A 649 -33.39 0.88 13.42
N THR A 650 -32.15 1.36 13.26
CA THR A 650 -31.36 1.92 14.37
C THR A 650 -31.73 3.36 14.72
N LYS A 651 -32.56 4.02 13.89
CA LYS A 651 -32.87 5.47 13.96
C LYS A 651 -31.62 6.34 13.97
N LEU A 652 -30.56 5.89 13.27
CA LEU A 652 -29.28 6.58 13.17
C LEU A 652 -29.06 7.00 11.72
N VAL A 653 -28.72 8.26 11.50
CA VAL A 653 -28.28 8.81 10.21
C VAL A 653 -26.77 8.96 10.24
N ASP A 654 -26.05 7.91 9.84
CA ASP A 654 -24.59 7.93 9.82
C ASP A 654 -24.06 8.42 8.48
N CYS A 655 -23.84 9.73 8.39
CA CYS A 655 -23.38 10.37 7.15
C CYS A 655 -21.97 9.96 6.77
N ILE A 656 -21.15 9.55 7.75
CA ILE A 656 -19.76 9.18 7.55
C ILE A 656 -19.67 7.81 6.86
N ILE A 657 -20.49 6.84 7.29
CA ILE A 657 -20.64 5.56 6.59
C ILE A 657 -21.13 5.78 5.16
N LEU A 658 -22.18 6.59 4.97
CA LEU A 658 -22.75 6.82 3.64
C LEU A 658 -21.76 7.52 2.71
N VAL A 659 -21.03 8.53 3.19
CA VAL A 659 -19.96 9.19 2.44
C VAL A 659 -18.86 8.21 2.05
N HIS A 660 -18.41 7.36 2.98
CA HIS A 660 -17.37 6.36 2.73
C HIS A 660 -17.82 5.38 1.63
N ILE A 661 -19.02 4.82 1.74
CA ILE A 661 -19.56 3.86 0.76
C ILE A 661 -19.71 4.49 -0.62
N VAL A 662 -20.27 5.70 -0.71
CA VAL A 662 -20.42 6.39 -2.00
C VAL A 662 -19.05 6.73 -2.60
N GLY A 663 -18.08 7.11 -1.76
CA GLY A 663 -16.68 7.32 -2.16
C GLY A 663 -16.04 6.06 -2.73
N THR A 664 -16.09 4.94 -2.00
CA THR A 664 -15.55 3.64 -2.44
C THR A 664 -16.23 3.17 -3.71
N LEU A 665 -17.55 3.33 -3.85
CA LEU A 665 -18.26 3.00 -5.08
C LEU A 665 -17.78 3.83 -6.26
N THR A 666 -17.62 5.14 -6.06
CA THR A 666 -17.09 6.05 -7.08
C THR A 666 -15.71 5.59 -7.54
N TYR A 667 -14.83 5.21 -6.60
CA TYR A 667 -13.51 4.67 -6.90
C TYR A 667 -13.57 3.34 -7.68
N CYS A 668 -14.37 2.38 -7.22
CA CYS A 668 -14.53 1.08 -7.90
C CYS A 668 -15.00 1.25 -9.34
N PHE A 669 -15.89 2.22 -9.58
CA PHE A 669 -16.31 2.53 -10.94
C PHE A 669 -15.16 3.05 -11.79
N ILE A 670 -14.33 3.95 -11.25
CA ILE A 670 -13.16 4.51 -11.96
C ILE A 670 -12.28 3.36 -12.43
N GLU A 671 -11.94 2.46 -11.52
CA GLU A 671 -11.07 1.30 -11.79
C GLU A 671 -11.65 0.35 -12.84
N GLN A 672 -12.96 0.08 -12.79
CA GLN A 672 -13.64 -0.77 -13.79
C GLN A 672 -13.65 -0.15 -15.19
N THR A 673 -13.80 1.17 -15.27
CA THR A 673 -13.88 1.83 -16.58
C THR A 673 -12.48 2.01 -17.16
N SER A 674 -11.47 2.29 -16.34
CA SER A 674 -10.07 2.35 -16.79
C SER A 674 -9.53 1.00 -17.24
N SER A 675 -10.05 -0.11 -16.70
CA SER A 675 -9.66 -1.47 -17.11
C SER A 675 -10.33 -1.94 -18.42
N GLY A 676 -11.15 -1.11 -19.06
CA GLY A 676 -11.83 -1.46 -20.33
C GLY A 676 -12.94 -2.51 -20.18
N ILE A 677 -13.31 -2.87 -18.95
CA ILE A 677 -14.41 -3.78 -18.65
C ILE A 677 -15.71 -2.97 -18.73
N SER A 678 -16.07 -2.51 -19.93
CA SER A 678 -17.23 -1.64 -20.15
C SER A 678 -18.53 -2.45 -20.14
N GLY A 679 -19.07 -2.67 -18.94
CA GLY A 679 -20.41 -3.25 -18.77
C GLY A 679 -21.49 -2.17 -18.66
N SER A 680 -22.58 -2.30 -19.43
CA SER A 680 -23.84 -1.55 -19.26
C SER A 680 -24.42 -1.63 -17.84
N VAL A 681 -23.97 -2.60 -17.05
CA VAL A 681 -24.34 -2.87 -15.66
C VAL A 681 -23.95 -1.73 -14.71
N GLY A 682 -22.87 -0.98 -14.98
CA GLY A 682 -22.41 0.08 -14.07
C GLY A 682 -23.36 1.28 -13.97
N ASN A 683 -24.09 1.56 -15.04
CA ASN A 683 -24.83 2.81 -15.23
C ASN A 683 -26.21 2.83 -14.55
N SER A 684 -27.00 1.77 -14.75
CA SER A 684 -28.28 1.59 -14.05
C SER A 684 -28.08 1.49 -12.54
N PHE A 685 -26.97 0.88 -12.14
CA PHE A 685 -26.59 0.70 -10.75
C PHE A 685 -26.29 2.03 -10.02
N ARG A 686 -25.47 2.92 -10.60
CA ARG A 686 -25.15 4.23 -9.99
C ARG A 686 -26.41 5.03 -9.71
N ASN A 687 -27.32 5.08 -10.67
CA ASN A 687 -28.58 5.77 -10.52
C ASN A 687 -29.46 5.14 -9.42
N HIS A 688 -29.45 3.82 -9.29
CA HIS A 688 -30.16 3.13 -8.20
C HIS A 688 -29.60 3.51 -6.84
N VAL A 689 -28.28 3.43 -6.63
CA VAL A 689 -27.65 3.82 -5.35
C VAL A 689 -27.94 5.27 -5.01
N ALA A 690 -27.72 6.17 -5.97
CA ALA A 690 -27.99 7.59 -5.76
C ALA A 690 -29.45 7.81 -5.37
N SER A 691 -30.38 7.19 -6.09
CA SER A 691 -31.81 7.29 -5.83
C SER A 691 -32.23 6.68 -4.48
N ALA A 692 -31.64 5.55 -4.07
CA ALA A 692 -31.96 4.86 -2.84
C ALA A 692 -31.48 5.66 -1.62
N ILE A 693 -30.21 6.06 -1.61
CA ILE A 693 -29.64 6.88 -0.53
C ILE A 693 -30.33 8.26 -0.51
N GLY A 694 -30.55 8.89 -1.66
CA GLY A 694 -31.27 10.17 -1.74
C GLY A 694 -32.71 10.06 -1.21
N ALA A 695 -33.42 8.97 -1.51
CA ALA A 695 -34.76 8.74 -0.98
C ALA A 695 -34.76 8.56 0.55
N TYR A 696 -33.77 7.84 1.08
CA TYR A 696 -33.57 7.69 2.51
C TYR A 696 -33.32 9.05 3.18
N LEU A 697 -32.40 9.87 2.65
CA LEU A 697 -32.11 11.20 3.21
C LEU A 697 -33.32 12.15 3.14
N PHE A 698 -34.05 12.12 2.02
CA PHE A 698 -35.27 12.91 1.84
C PHE A 698 -36.40 12.48 2.79
N GLU A 699 -36.54 11.18 3.04
CA GLU A 699 -37.52 10.69 4.03
C GLU A 699 -37.20 11.20 5.43
N LEU A 700 -35.92 11.27 5.79
CA LEU A 700 -35.45 11.71 7.09
C LEU A 700 -35.55 13.23 7.30
N SER A 701 -35.31 14.04 6.27
CA SER A 701 -35.46 15.49 6.37
C SER A 701 -36.90 15.93 6.67
N ASN A 702 -37.87 15.06 6.34
CA ASN A 702 -39.29 15.25 6.62
C ASN A 702 -39.73 14.69 7.99
N GLN A 703 -38.85 14.03 8.75
CA GLN A 703 -39.15 13.55 10.11
C GLN A 703 -38.80 14.62 11.16
N GLU A 704 -39.51 14.62 12.29
CA GLU A 704 -39.22 15.53 13.40
C GLU A 704 -37.80 15.26 13.95
N GLN A 705 -36.97 16.31 14.01
CA GLN A 705 -35.55 16.20 14.38
C GLN A 705 -35.30 15.63 15.79
N SER A 706 -36.29 15.67 16.68
CA SER A 706 -36.16 15.17 18.05
C SER A 706 -35.91 13.65 18.14
N ASP A 707 -36.22 12.90 17.09
CA ASP A 707 -36.20 11.43 17.11
C ASP A 707 -34.99 10.83 16.37
N LEU A 708 -34.21 11.65 15.65
CA LEU A 708 -33.11 11.21 14.80
C LEU A 708 -31.76 11.62 15.37
N GLN A 709 -30.86 10.65 15.47
CA GLN A 709 -29.45 10.91 15.76
C GLN A 709 -28.68 11.01 14.44
N ILE A 710 -27.98 12.13 14.22
CA ILE A 710 -27.22 12.38 12.98
C ILE A 710 -25.74 12.43 13.32
N ILE A 711 -24.95 11.53 12.74
CA ILE A 711 -23.48 11.51 12.82
C ILE A 711 -22.93 12.05 11.49
N GLY A 712 -22.04 13.04 11.54
CA GLY A 712 -21.48 13.70 10.35
C GLY A 712 -22.39 14.78 9.73
N ASP A 713 -22.09 15.17 8.48
CA ASP A 713 -22.80 16.21 7.73
C ASP A 713 -23.60 15.59 6.56
N ILE A 714 -24.89 15.93 6.48
CA ILE A 714 -25.78 15.48 5.41
C ILE A 714 -25.37 16.11 4.06
N GLU A 715 -24.82 17.33 4.07
CA GLU A 715 -24.35 17.98 2.85
C GLU A 715 -23.23 17.20 2.17
N ASP A 716 -22.31 16.61 2.94
CA ASP A 716 -21.21 15.81 2.40
C ASP A 716 -21.72 14.60 1.61
N ILE A 717 -22.81 13.96 2.07
CA ILE A 717 -23.41 12.85 1.32
C ILE A 717 -24.02 13.35 0.02
N TRP A 718 -24.80 14.44 0.05
CA TRP A 718 -25.42 14.98 -1.17
C TRP A 718 -24.37 15.35 -2.22
N GLU A 719 -23.25 15.96 -1.82
CA GLU A 719 -22.13 16.21 -2.72
C GLU A 719 -21.58 14.92 -3.32
N LYS A 720 -21.40 13.87 -2.51
CA LYS A 720 -20.90 12.57 -2.98
C LYS A 720 -21.87 11.85 -3.91
N LEU A 721 -23.19 11.97 -3.68
CA LEU A 721 -24.18 11.43 -4.60
C LEU A 721 -24.16 12.19 -5.94
N ILE A 722 -23.95 13.51 -5.91
CA ILE A 722 -23.75 14.30 -7.12
C ILE A 722 -22.43 13.88 -7.81
N ASP A 723 -21.33 13.67 -7.09
CA ASP A 723 -20.06 13.16 -7.63
C ASP A 723 -20.26 11.81 -8.34
N LEU A 724 -20.95 10.87 -7.69
CA LEU A 724 -21.25 9.54 -8.22
C LEU A 724 -22.01 9.60 -9.55
N LEU A 725 -22.91 10.58 -9.70
CA LEU A 725 -23.73 10.77 -10.90
C LEU A 725 -23.06 11.62 -11.99
N SER A 726 -22.24 12.60 -11.60
CA SER A 726 -21.82 13.69 -12.49
C SER A 726 -20.53 13.45 -13.27
N LEU A 727 -19.72 12.47 -12.88
CA LEU A 727 -18.44 12.19 -13.51
C LEU A 727 -17.41 13.34 -13.46
N ASP A 728 -17.54 14.36 -12.61
CA ASP A 728 -16.55 15.48 -12.53
C ASP A 728 -15.11 14.98 -12.29
N THR A 729 -14.93 13.83 -11.62
CA THR A 729 -13.63 13.18 -11.42
C THR A 729 -13.07 12.42 -12.63
N TRP A 730 -13.77 12.43 -13.77
CA TRP A 730 -13.53 11.53 -14.90
C TRP A 730 -13.29 12.23 -16.24
N GLN A 731 -13.09 13.55 -16.23
CA GLN A 731 -12.83 14.33 -17.44
C GLN A 731 -11.78 13.70 -18.37
N PRO A 732 -10.63 13.17 -17.89
CA PRO A 732 -9.64 12.53 -18.76
C PRO A 732 -10.18 11.31 -19.51
N LEU A 733 -11.12 10.59 -18.91
CA LEU A 733 -11.73 9.41 -19.50
C LEU A 733 -12.84 9.79 -20.50
N ILE A 734 -13.61 10.82 -20.22
CA ILE A 734 -14.63 11.35 -21.14
C ILE A 734 -13.96 11.84 -22.43
N ASP A 735 -12.82 12.53 -22.32
CA ASP A 735 -12.08 12.99 -23.48
C ASP A 735 -11.64 11.81 -24.37
N SER A 736 -11.29 10.67 -23.75
CA SER A 736 -10.96 9.41 -24.47
C SER A 736 -12.17 8.65 -25.04
N LEU A 737 -13.35 8.78 -24.44
CA LEU A 737 -14.58 8.06 -24.82
C LEU A 737 -15.45 8.86 -25.81
N SER A 738 -15.20 10.16 -25.96
CA SER A 738 -15.99 11.07 -26.82
C SER A 738 -16.02 10.64 -28.29
N GLU A 739 -15.07 9.82 -28.75
CA GLU A 739 -15.04 9.25 -30.10
C GLU A 739 -15.95 8.02 -30.29
N ALA A 740 -16.41 7.35 -29.22
CA ALA A 740 -16.96 5.99 -29.34
C ALA A 740 -18.50 5.89 -29.43
N ASP A 741 -19.30 6.66 -28.69
CA ASP A 741 -20.76 6.79 -28.84
C ASP A 741 -21.36 7.71 -27.75
N PRO A 742 -21.54 9.02 -27.99
CA PRO A 742 -22.05 9.95 -26.97
C PRO A 742 -23.50 9.68 -26.54
N GLU A 743 -24.29 8.88 -27.27
CA GLU A 743 -25.68 8.58 -26.91
C GLU A 743 -25.82 7.56 -25.77
N ASN A 744 -24.75 6.84 -25.43
CA ASN A 744 -24.77 5.81 -24.38
C ASN A 744 -24.52 6.35 -22.95
N LEU A 745 -24.06 7.59 -22.78
CA LEU A 745 -23.88 8.21 -21.47
C LEU A 745 -25.18 8.91 -21.02
N ASN A 746 -26.06 8.15 -20.35
CA ASN A 746 -27.35 8.68 -19.88
C ASN A 746 -27.26 9.58 -18.62
N ILE A 747 -26.11 10.23 -18.41
CA ILE A 747 -25.78 11.05 -17.24
C ILE A 747 -26.71 12.24 -17.11
N ASP A 748 -26.92 12.95 -18.22
CA ASP A 748 -27.80 14.12 -18.27
C ASP A 748 -29.22 13.76 -17.81
N GLN A 749 -29.72 12.58 -18.18
CA GLN A 749 -31.03 12.10 -17.72
C GLN A 749 -31.02 11.72 -16.24
N TRP A 750 -29.99 11.04 -15.74
CA TRP A 750 -29.93 10.64 -14.33
C TRP A 750 -29.81 11.84 -13.41
N LEU A 751 -28.91 12.78 -13.71
CA LEU A 751 -28.80 14.03 -12.96
C LEU A 751 -30.10 14.81 -13.00
N THR A 752 -30.73 14.92 -14.17
CA THR A 752 -32.04 15.58 -14.30
C THR A 752 -33.11 14.89 -13.44
N HIS A 753 -33.17 13.56 -13.46
CA HIS A 753 -34.14 12.80 -12.68
C HIS A 753 -33.88 12.91 -11.17
N PHE A 754 -32.64 12.71 -10.76
CA PHE A 754 -32.19 12.82 -9.38
C PHE A 754 -32.47 14.23 -8.82
N PHE A 755 -32.08 15.26 -9.57
CA PHE A 755 -32.31 16.64 -9.18
C PHE A 755 -33.79 16.97 -9.05
N ASN A 756 -34.62 16.64 -10.06
CA ASN A 756 -36.07 16.90 -9.97
C ASN A 756 -36.72 16.19 -8.78
N ARG A 757 -36.23 15.02 -8.41
CA ARG A 757 -36.76 14.23 -7.29
C ARG A 757 -36.40 14.83 -5.93
N PHE A 758 -35.21 15.42 -5.79
CA PHE A 758 -34.66 15.86 -4.50
C PHE A 758 -34.39 17.36 -4.41
N GLN A 759 -34.87 18.17 -5.36
CA GLN A 759 -34.60 19.60 -5.44
C GLN A 759 -34.88 20.36 -4.15
N ASP A 760 -35.93 19.98 -3.40
CA ASP A 760 -36.35 20.69 -2.19
C ASP A 760 -35.29 20.58 -1.07
N GLU A 761 -34.47 19.51 -1.09
CA GLU A 761 -33.33 19.34 -0.18
C GLU A 761 -32.02 19.92 -0.74
N LEU A 762 -31.84 19.83 -2.06
CA LEU A 762 -30.60 20.22 -2.72
C LEU A 762 -30.48 21.75 -2.88
N PHE A 763 -31.56 22.45 -3.20
CA PHE A 763 -31.54 23.88 -3.53
C PHE A 763 -31.29 24.81 -2.34
N PRO A 764 -31.84 24.59 -1.14
CA PRO A 764 -31.63 25.52 -0.04
C PRO A 764 -30.15 25.65 0.40
N ARG A 765 -29.32 24.66 0.10
CA ARG A 765 -27.95 24.54 0.60
C ARG A 765 -26.93 25.06 -0.43
N TRP A 766 -26.29 26.19 -0.13
CA TRP A 766 -25.39 26.88 -1.07
C TRP A 766 -24.22 26.01 -1.54
N ARG A 767 -23.67 25.18 -0.65
CA ARG A 767 -22.57 24.26 -0.95
C ARG A 767 -22.98 23.24 -2.01
N ILE A 768 -24.19 22.70 -1.90
CA ILE A 768 -24.80 21.80 -2.88
C ILE A 768 -25.11 22.52 -4.19
N ARG A 769 -25.65 23.75 -4.15
CA ARG A 769 -25.89 24.56 -5.35
C ARG A 769 -24.61 24.81 -6.12
N ARG A 770 -23.52 25.21 -5.45
CA ARG A 770 -22.20 25.35 -6.07
C ARG A 770 -21.78 24.07 -6.80
N LYS A 771 -22.00 22.90 -6.19
CA LYS A 771 -21.69 21.61 -6.79
C LYS A 771 -22.55 21.32 -8.02
N LEU A 772 -23.86 21.52 -7.93
CA LEU A 772 -24.80 21.38 -9.06
C LEU A 772 -24.43 22.33 -10.21
N TYR A 773 -23.96 23.55 -9.91
CA TYR A 773 -23.49 24.48 -10.91
C TYR A 773 -22.21 23.99 -11.57
N GLY A 774 -21.26 23.44 -10.81
CA GLY A 774 -20.06 22.77 -11.34
C GLY A 774 -20.42 21.74 -12.42
N VAL A 775 -21.31 20.81 -12.07
CA VAL A 775 -21.81 19.77 -12.98
C VAL A 775 -22.57 20.35 -14.17
N GLY A 776 -23.36 21.42 -13.94
CA GLY A 776 -24.10 22.11 -14.98
C GLY A 776 -23.22 22.70 -16.08
N LYS A 777 -21.93 22.98 -15.80
CA LYS A 777 -20.98 23.49 -16.79
C LYS A 777 -20.56 22.43 -17.81
N LEU A 778 -20.67 21.15 -17.50
CA LEU A 778 -20.23 20.07 -18.39
C LEU A 778 -21.06 20.05 -19.67
N ALA A 779 -20.41 20.11 -20.84
CA ALA A 779 -21.10 20.22 -22.13
C ALA A 779 -22.23 19.18 -22.34
N ILE A 780 -22.03 17.96 -21.84
CA ILE A 780 -22.97 16.83 -21.92
C ILE A 780 -24.28 17.01 -21.12
N CYS A 781 -24.34 17.91 -20.14
CA CYS A 781 -25.46 18.09 -19.20
C CYS A 781 -26.55 19.07 -19.69
N LYS A 782 -26.96 18.97 -20.96
CA LYS A 782 -27.86 19.93 -21.61
C LYS A 782 -29.27 19.96 -21.00
N LYS A 783 -29.92 18.81 -20.79
CA LYS A 783 -31.27 18.74 -20.17
C LYS A 783 -31.22 19.19 -18.71
N PHE A 784 -30.17 18.82 -17.99
CA PHE A 784 -29.97 19.22 -16.62
C PHE A 784 -29.84 20.75 -16.50
N ARG A 785 -29.04 21.41 -17.36
CA ARG A 785 -28.98 22.88 -17.42
C ARG A 785 -30.35 23.53 -17.63
N ARG A 786 -31.17 23.01 -18.52
CA ARG A 786 -32.53 23.53 -18.77
C ARG A 786 -33.40 23.45 -17.53
N VAL A 787 -33.34 22.33 -16.81
CA VAL A 787 -34.12 22.12 -15.57
C VAL A 787 -33.60 23.01 -14.45
N LEU A 788 -32.29 23.09 -14.28
CA LEU A 788 -31.65 23.97 -13.31
C LEU A 788 -32.04 25.44 -13.53
N PHE A 789 -31.98 25.91 -14.79
CA PHE A 789 -32.45 27.25 -15.18
C PHE A 789 -33.92 27.47 -14.79
N GLN A 790 -34.82 26.54 -15.16
CA GLN A 790 -36.24 26.65 -14.79
C GLN A 790 -36.43 26.76 -13.27
N LYS A 791 -35.68 26.00 -12.47
CA LYS A 791 -35.80 26.04 -11.02
C LYS A 791 -35.27 27.32 -10.40
N LEU A 792 -34.15 27.85 -10.89
CA LEU A 792 -33.63 29.15 -10.43
C LEU A 792 -34.61 30.29 -10.71
N THR A 793 -35.32 30.23 -11.84
CA THR A 793 -36.31 31.26 -12.18
C THR A 793 -37.57 31.18 -11.34
N GLN A 794 -37.92 29.98 -10.86
CA GLN A 794 -39.04 29.73 -9.95
C GLN A 794 -38.70 30.10 -8.50
N HIS A 795 -37.44 29.97 -8.11
CA HIS A 795 -36.95 30.17 -6.74
C HIS A 795 -35.80 31.17 -6.69
N GLN A 796 -36.10 32.43 -6.97
CA GLN A 796 -35.10 33.51 -6.99
C GLN A 796 -34.50 33.79 -5.61
N GLU A 797 -35.17 33.37 -4.54
CA GLU A 797 -34.69 33.45 -3.15
C GLU A 797 -33.40 32.68 -2.88
N PHE A 798 -33.03 31.73 -3.76
CA PHE A 798 -31.79 30.95 -3.63
C PHE A 798 -30.65 31.47 -4.51
N LEU A 799 -30.81 32.62 -5.17
CA LEU A 799 -29.71 33.24 -5.90
C LEU A 799 -28.63 33.75 -4.94
N PRO A 800 -27.34 33.68 -5.31
CA PRO A 800 -26.27 34.21 -4.50
C PRO A 800 -26.46 35.71 -4.30
N ASP A 801 -26.29 36.19 -3.08
CA ASP A 801 -26.48 37.59 -2.67
C ASP A 801 -25.16 38.39 -2.65
N HIS A 802 -24.03 37.72 -2.88
CA HIS A 802 -22.70 38.34 -2.98
C HIS A 802 -21.81 37.60 -3.97
N ARG A 803 -20.76 38.29 -4.45
CA ARG A 803 -19.74 37.69 -5.31
C ARG A 803 -18.95 36.62 -4.57
N ASN A 804 -19.04 35.39 -5.05
CA ASN A 804 -18.34 34.22 -4.54
C ASN A 804 -18.23 33.12 -5.61
N ASP A 805 -17.60 32.00 -5.25
CA ASP A 805 -17.43 30.83 -6.13
C ASP A 805 -18.77 30.27 -6.66
N GLU A 806 -19.87 30.41 -5.91
CA GLU A 806 -21.21 29.97 -6.34
C GLU A 806 -21.75 30.86 -7.47
N SER A 807 -21.67 32.18 -7.31
CA SER A 807 -22.11 33.15 -8.31
C SER A 807 -21.34 33.03 -9.62
N GLU A 808 -20.02 32.82 -9.56
CA GLU A 808 -19.17 32.59 -10.73
C GLU A 808 -19.51 31.27 -11.41
N ALA A 809 -19.79 30.22 -10.63
CA ALA A 809 -20.21 28.95 -11.18
C ALA A 809 -21.56 29.04 -11.90
N LEU A 810 -22.52 29.79 -11.34
CA LEU A 810 -23.81 30.02 -11.95
C LEU A 810 -23.70 30.80 -13.26
N VAL A 811 -22.87 31.86 -13.33
CA VAL A 811 -22.64 32.59 -14.58
C VAL A 811 -22.16 31.64 -15.67
N GLN A 812 -21.18 30.78 -15.37
CA GLN A 812 -20.67 29.83 -16.36
C GLN A 812 -21.76 28.85 -16.83
N VAL A 813 -22.64 28.37 -15.95
CA VAL A 813 -23.78 27.52 -16.36
C VAL A 813 -24.70 28.25 -17.36
N LEU A 814 -24.96 29.53 -17.13
CA LEU A 814 -25.78 30.34 -18.03
C LEU A 814 -25.08 30.59 -19.38
N VAL A 815 -23.75 30.77 -19.38
CA VAL A 815 -22.94 30.83 -20.61
C VAL A 815 -23.10 29.53 -21.39
N GLU A 816 -22.86 28.38 -20.76
CA GLU A 816 -22.97 27.07 -21.41
C GLU A 816 -24.39 26.77 -21.90
N LEU A 817 -25.42 27.19 -21.17
CA LEU A 817 -26.82 27.07 -21.63
C LEU A 817 -27.09 27.95 -22.85
N TRP A 818 -26.56 29.17 -22.86
CA TRP A 818 -26.68 30.07 -24.00
C TRP A 818 -25.95 29.50 -25.22
N ASP A 819 -24.69 29.12 -25.07
CA ASP A 819 -23.84 28.66 -26.18
C ASP A 819 -24.33 27.33 -26.76
N SER A 820 -24.71 26.37 -25.92
CA SER A 820 -25.15 25.05 -26.39
C SER A 820 -26.64 24.98 -26.78
N ASP A 821 -27.45 25.98 -26.43
CA ASP A 821 -28.91 25.88 -26.52
C ASP A 821 -29.71 27.20 -26.57
N CYS A 822 -29.13 28.28 -27.10
CA CYS A 822 -29.80 29.59 -27.23
C CYS A 822 -31.19 29.51 -27.89
N THR A 823 -31.37 28.66 -28.91
CA THR A 823 -32.65 28.49 -29.61
C THR A 823 -33.76 28.05 -28.66
N TRP A 824 -33.49 27.19 -27.68
CA TRP A 824 -34.47 26.77 -26.68
C TRP A 824 -34.91 27.93 -25.78
N ILE A 825 -34.00 28.85 -25.45
CA ILE A 825 -34.31 30.06 -24.68
C ILE A 825 -35.20 30.98 -25.53
N ILE A 826 -34.76 31.31 -26.75
CA ILE A 826 -35.39 32.31 -27.62
C ILE A 826 -36.78 31.88 -28.10
N ASN A 827 -37.01 30.57 -28.25
CA ASN A 827 -38.30 30.03 -28.66
C ASN A 827 -39.46 30.35 -27.70
N LYS A 828 -39.18 30.87 -26.48
CA LYS A 828 -40.22 31.39 -25.57
C LYS A 828 -39.79 32.72 -24.95
N GLN A 829 -40.54 33.78 -25.23
CA GLN A 829 -40.30 35.12 -24.69
C GLN A 829 -40.16 35.15 -23.16
N SER A 830 -40.93 34.33 -22.44
CA SER A 830 -40.82 34.22 -20.98
C SER A 830 -39.41 33.83 -20.54
N ARG A 831 -38.77 32.86 -21.22
CA ARG A 831 -37.42 32.39 -20.87
C ARG A 831 -36.35 33.45 -21.12
N CYS A 832 -36.50 34.27 -22.16
CA CYS A 832 -35.61 35.41 -22.38
C CYS A 832 -35.74 36.44 -21.27
N GLN A 833 -36.95 36.69 -20.79
CA GLN A 833 -37.18 37.59 -19.66
C GLN A 833 -36.58 37.02 -18.37
N ASP A 834 -36.80 35.73 -18.13
CA ASP A 834 -36.24 35.02 -16.98
C ASP A 834 -34.70 35.08 -16.96
N LEU A 835 -34.05 34.83 -18.12
CA LEU A 835 -32.60 34.94 -18.26
C LEU A 835 -32.10 36.37 -17.99
N ARG A 836 -32.81 37.39 -18.49
CA ARG A 836 -32.46 38.80 -18.22
C ARG A 836 -32.57 39.12 -16.73
N THR A 837 -33.60 38.63 -16.05
CA THR A 837 -33.78 38.82 -14.61
C THR A 837 -32.61 38.20 -13.84
N LEU A 838 -32.24 36.95 -14.16
CA LEU A 838 -31.10 36.28 -13.53
C LEU A 838 -29.78 37.02 -13.77
N LEU A 839 -29.52 37.47 -15.00
CA LEU A 839 -28.30 38.22 -15.32
C LEU A 839 -28.27 39.59 -14.66
N GLY A 840 -29.43 40.26 -14.54
CA GLY A 840 -29.54 41.52 -13.80
C GLY A 840 -29.11 41.35 -12.34
N HIS A 841 -29.65 40.34 -11.65
CA HIS A 841 -29.27 40.00 -10.28
C HIS A 841 -27.76 39.72 -10.16
N LEU A 842 -27.20 38.90 -11.07
CA LEU A 842 -25.78 38.56 -11.07
C LEU A 842 -24.87 39.76 -11.39
N GLN A 843 -25.34 40.73 -12.18
CA GLN A 843 -24.64 41.98 -12.42
C GLN A 843 -24.65 42.90 -11.20
N GLU A 844 -25.74 42.93 -10.44
CA GLU A 844 -25.85 43.74 -9.21
C GLU A 844 -24.82 43.31 -8.16
N ILE A 845 -24.54 42.01 -8.06
CA ILE A 845 -23.53 41.48 -7.15
C ILE A 845 -22.11 41.41 -7.76
N ASP A 846 -21.90 41.96 -8.96
CA ASP A 846 -20.62 41.93 -9.69
C ASP A 846 -20.05 40.51 -9.92
N ALA A 847 -20.90 39.53 -10.21
CA ALA A 847 -20.45 38.18 -10.54
C ALA A 847 -19.63 38.17 -11.83
N VAL A 848 -18.46 37.53 -11.82
CA VAL A 848 -17.50 37.54 -12.94
C VAL A 848 -18.15 36.98 -14.20
N GLY A 849 -18.09 37.75 -15.29
CA GLY A 849 -18.64 37.36 -16.60
C GLY A 849 -20.12 37.68 -16.81
N ALA A 850 -20.89 38.00 -15.78
CA ALA A 850 -22.33 38.26 -15.89
C ALA A 850 -22.65 39.42 -16.86
N ARG A 851 -21.87 40.52 -16.78
CA ARG A 851 -22.01 41.66 -17.70
C ARG A 851 -21.71 41.28 -19.15
N SER A 852 -20.63 40.54 -19.37
CA SER A 852 -20.26 40.08 -20.73
C SER A 852 -21.37 39.22 -21.34
N LEU A 853 -21.92 38.27 -20.58
CA LEU A 853 -23.02 37.43 -21.06
C LEU A 853 -24.30 38.24 -21.32
N ALA A 854 -24.64 39.20 -20.44
CA ALA A 854 -25.78 40.08 -20.65
C ALA A 854 -25.67 40.91 -21.94
N ASP A 855 -24.49 41.46 -22.22
CA ASP A 855 -24.21 42.22 -23.44
C ASP A 855 -24.34 41.35 -24.70
N GLN A 856 -23.83 40.10 -24.64
CA GLN A 856 -23.98 39.12 -25.72
C GLN A 856 -25.46 38.79 -26.00
N VAL A 857 -26.23 38.50 -24.95
CA VAL A 857 -27.67 38.21 -25.05
C VAL A 857 -28.44 39.42 -25.61
N ALA A 858 -28.11 40.63 -25.16
CA ALA A 858 -28.74 41.87 -25.64
C ALA A 858 -28.42 42.14 -27.12
N SER A 859 -27.16 41.94 -27.53
CA SER A 859 -26.72 42.09 -28.92
C SER A 859 -27.46 41.10 -29.84
N PHE A 860 -27.56 39.83 -29.43
CA PHE A 860 -28.26 38.80 -30.20
C PHE A 860 -29.74 39.11 -30.37
N LEU A 861 -30.44 39.50 -29.30
CA LEU A 861 -31.88 39.80 -29.34
C LEU A 861 -32.20 41.08 -30.14
N SER A 862 -31.24 41.98 -30.29
CA SER A 862 -31.40 43.21 -31.09
C SER A 862 -31.24 42.96 -32.60
N ASN A 863 -30.57 41.87 -32.99
CA ASN A 863 -30.33 41.47 -34.38
C ASN A 863 -30.78 40.02 -34.64
N PRO A 864 -32.09 39.71 -34.61
CA PRO A 864 -32.59 38.34 -34.76
C PRO A 864 -32.41 37.72 -36.18
N GLY A 865 -31.76 38.44 -37.10
CA GLY A 865 -31.56 38.04 -38.50
C GLY A 865 -30.12 37.65 -38.86
N SER A 866 -29.20 37.63 -37.89
CA SER A 866 -27.84 37.06 -38.00
C SER A 866 -27.76 35.76 -37.21
#